data_AF-A0A2E0FK30-F1
#
_entry.id   AF-A0A2E0FK30-F1
#
_cell.length_a   1.000
_cell.length_b   1.000
_cell.length_c   1.000
_cell.angle_alpha   90.00
_cell.angle_beta   90.00
_cell.angle_gamma   90.00
#
_symmetry.space_group_name_H-M   'P 1'
#
loop_
_entity.id
_entity.type
_entity.pdbx_description
1 polymer ?
#
loop_
_entity_poly.entity_id
_entity_poly.type
_entity_poly.pdbx_seq_one_letter_code
_entity_poly.pdbx_strand_id
1 'polypeptide(L)'
;MKRKSCNLLLTCLLLHVNLLTINAQFTDDFSDGDFTSSPAWSGDNSLFVVDANQLRSNSPGAAVYYLSTPSTIASDGQWEFSIDFQLSTSGANYADVYLMSDNADLNLTSNGYYIKIGGTPDEISLYKVVSGTRTLLIDGTDGTINSSSSNIFNIRVKRTVSNDWTLDIDDGATGSYVTDGSINDNSVTSSTHFGISINQSSAAGAVNGHYFDNFSVGNIPVDITPPSLVSATATSFTEVDVVFNEAVDLTSAQLSANYSADGGLGNPSSALVDGADPTLVHLSFSTPFVNGQTYSLSVSNIEDLAGNAMSLTNEDFMYFLPDNPSYREVVINELLPDPTPQIGLLDAEYVELFNATTSKYFDLSGWVITDGTSSGTIDSYPLGPGEYVILVATGDVPNFSPIWPNVVGVTSFPSLNNAGENVSLMDAGSNLVDEVNYTDSWYQDASKEDGGWSLEQINPDLPCSSSANWRASEGVDGGTPGDVNSVYNNDPDTTSPNLNVVTVLDNLTLLAHFSEEVVGPGAFSVAPSISVSSVTVSASNPLNVVISLGAALDTGTIYTATVSGTSDCSGNVLSSDEVQFILPHLPKKRDLIINEVLFNPFTGGSDFVEAYNNSPRYIDVYGFYLADFSSDTISNAKFVDENFIVAPGGYVVFTEDSTAVKNDYLNAQSGRFVQTDLPTYSNESGDVYILLPSDTVSDSFSYHEDMHFGLINDPDGISLERIDFDRATNDANNWHSAAESVGFATPGYENSQYFPGTIAEEMVSLEPEIFSPDNDGFEDILNINYSMDQPGYVANVRIFDSKGRLIKVLIENELLAVSGTFTWDGTTEDRLKARIGPHILHFEVFTQDGAVSSVKKAFVVAGNF
;
A
#
# COMPACT_ATOMS: atom_id res chain seq x y z
N MET A 1 -49.14 -14.66 -9.51
CA MET A 1 -49.06 -15.52 -10.71
C MET A 1 -47.75 -16.29 -10.65
N LYS A 2 -47.76 -17.51 -10.10
CA LYS A 2 -47.37 -18.76 -10.80
C LYS A 2 -46.17 -18.63 -11.75
N ARG A 3 -44.99 -19.12 -11.32
CA ARG A 3 -44.45 -20.44 -11.70
C ARG A 3 -43.22 -20.77 -10.84
N LYS A 4 -43.40 -21.70 -9.89
CA LYS A 4 -42.34 -22.51 -9.28
C LYS A 4 -42.14 -23.72 -10.18
N SER A 5 -40.91 -24.03 -10.60
CA SER A 5 -40.51 -25.36 -11.07
C SER A 5 -38.98 -25.46 -11.19
N CYS A 6 -38.45 -26.52 -10.58
CA CYS A 6 -37.23 -27.26 -10.94
C CYS A 6 -35.88 -26.55 -10.91
N ASN A 7 -35.07 -26.86 -9.90
CA ASN A 7 -33.70 -27.29 -10.10
C ASN A 7 -33.39 -28.41 -9.08
N LEU A 8 -33.38 -29.62 -9.62
CA LEU A 8 -32.90 -30.86 -9.02
C LEU A 8 -31.54 -31.13 -9.69
N LEU A 9 -30.59 -31.68 -8.94
CA LEU A 9 -29.19 -32.04 -9.30
C LEU A 9 -28.14 -30.93 -9.13
N LEU A 10 -27.50 -30.89 -7.95
CA LEU A 10 -26.04 -31.01 -7.82
C LEU A 10 -25.66 -31.22 -6.34
N THR A 11 -25.47 -32.48 -5.93
CA THR A 11 -24.57 -32.92 -4.83
C THR A 11 -24.74 -34.44 -4.69
N CYS A 12 -24.04 -35.17 -5.56
CA CYS A 12 -23.68 -36.57 -5.37
C CYS A 12 -22.38 -36.79 -6.16
N LEU A 13 -21.28 -36.27 -5.64
CA LEU A 13 -19.94 -36.60 -6.11
C LEU A 13 -19.02 -36.63 -4.90
N LEU A 14 -19.08 -37.72 -4.13
CA LEU A 14 -18.05 -38.10 -3.18
C LEU A 14 -18.20 -39.60 -2.89
N LEU A 15 -17.11 -40.33 -3.15
CA LEU A 15 -16.89 -41.76 -2.95
C LEU A 15 -17.77 -42.71 -3.77
N HIS A 16 -17.52 -42.78 -5.08
CA HIS A 16 -17.41 -44.11 -5.70
C HIS A 16 -15.96 -44.56 -5.50
N VAL A 17 -15.67 -45.15 -4.35
CA VAL A 17 -14.54 -46.08 -4.24
C VAL A 17 -14.86 -47.17 -5.25
N ASN A 18 -14.09 -47.21 -6.34
CA ASN A 18 -14.00 -48.43 -7.13
C ASN A 18 -13.55 -49.50 -6.15
N LEU A 19 -14.48 -50.32 -5.68
CA LEU A 19 -14.19 -51.65 -5.17
C LEU A 19 -13.59 -52.41 -6.34
N LEU A 20 -12.29 -52.19 -6.56
CA LEU A 20 -11.44 -53.11 -7.28
C LEU A 20 -11.70 -54.45 -6.62
N THR A 21 -12.35 -55.34 -7.36
CA THR A 21 -12.54 -56.72 -6.96
C THR A 21 -11.15 -57.35 -6.92
N ILE A 22 -10.48 -57.22 -5.79
CA ILE A 22 -9.33 -58.03 -5.45
C ILE A 22 -9.82 -59.47 -5.61
N ASN A 23 -9.12 -60.29 -6.40
CA ASN A 23 -9.36 -61.73 -6.45
C ASN A 23 -8.84 -62.35 -5.15
N ALA A 24 -9.33 -61.87 -4.00
CA ALA A 24 -9.16 -62.50 -2.72
C ALA A 24 -10.06 -63.74 -2.70
N GLN A 25 -9.48 -64.87 -2.31
CA GLN A 25 -10.25 -66.04 -1.98
C GLN A 25 -11.12 -65.78 -0.75
N PHE A 26 -10.58 -65.07 0.25
CA PHE A 26 -11.37 -64.50 1.34
C PHE A 26 -10.65 -63.28 1.94
N THR A 27 -11.44 -62.41 2.55
CA THR A 27 -10.98 -61.33 3.44
C THR A 27 -11.78 -61.40 4.73
N ASP A 28 -11.17 -61.05 5.85
CA ASP A 28 -11.85 -60.93 7.14
C ASP A 28 -11.15 -59.90 8.03
N ASP A 29 -11.82 -58.76 8.24
CA ASP A 29 -11.41 -57.67 9.15
C ASP A 29 -12.22 -57.69 10.46
N PHE A 30 -13.04 -58.73 10.67
CA PHE A 30 -13.94 -58.93 11.80
C PHE A 30 -14.81 -57.71 12.17
N SER A 31 -15.00 -56.76 11.25
CA SER A 31 -15.76 -55.52 11.47
C SER A 31 -17.26 -55.76 11.68
N ASP A 32 -17.75 -56.94 11.30
CA ASP A 32 -19.10 -57.41 11.53
C ASP A 32 -19.30 -58.02 12.93
N GLY A 33 -18.23 -58.22 13.70
CA GLY A 33 -18.27 -58.77 15.05
C GLY A 33 -18.43 -60.30 15.10
N ASP A 34 -18.30 -61.03 13.99
CA ASP A 34 -18.61 -62.47 13.91
C ASP A 34 -17.60 -63.26 13.06
N PHE A 35 -16.77 -64.08 13.69
CA PHE A 35 -15.86 -64.98 12.96
C PHE A 35 -16.55 -66.26 12.43
N THR A 36 -17.84 -66.49 12.70
CA THR A 36 -18.52 -67.74 12.33
C THR A 36 -19.20 -67.68 10.97
N SER A 37 -19.25 -66.51 10.33
CA SER A 37 -19.79 -66.32 9.00
C SER A 37 -19.05 -65.25 8.21
N SER A 38 -19.01 -65.39 6.88
CA SER A 38 -18.47 -64.37 5.95
C SER A 38 -17.03 -63.87 6.18
N PRO A 39 -16.00 -64.75 6.24
CA PRO A 39 -16.00 -66.20 6.05
C PRO A 39 -16.28 -66.99 7.34
N ALA A 40 -16.71 -68.24 7.19
CA ALA A 40 -16.92 -69.10 8.35
C ALA A 40 -15.59 -69.68 8.86
N TRP A 41 -15.16 -69.28 10.06
CA TRP A 41 -14.10 -69.95 10.80
C TRP A 41 -14.67 -71.02 11.73
N SER A 42 -13.96 -72.15 11.85
CA SER A 42 -14.40 -73.30 12.64
C SER A 42 -13.22 -74.00 13.34
N GLY A 43 -13.49 -74.57 14.52
CA GLY A 43 -12.50 -75.23 15.35
C GLY A 43 -12.92 -75.18 16.81
N ASP A 44 -12.06 -74.67 17.67
CA ASP A 44 -12.31 -74.48 19.10
C ASP A 44 -13.00 -73.14 19.38
N ASN A 45 -14.18 -72.93 18.79
CA ASN A 45 -14.87 -71.62 18.78
C ASN A 45 -15.04 -70.98 20.17
N SER A 46 -15.19 -71.76 21.25
CA SER A 46 -15.33 -71.20 22.60
C SER A 46 -14.05 -70.58 23.17
N LEU A 47 -12.91 -70.80 22.52
CA LEU A 47 -11.59 -70.29 22.91
C LEU A 47 -11.15 -69.07 22.06
N PHE A 48 -12.07 -68.52 21.26
CA PHE A 48 -11.89 -67.28 20.51
C PHE A 48 -13.09 -66.35 20.70
N VAL A 49 -12.89 -65.06 20.48
CA VAL A 49 -13.95 -64.04 20.50
C VAL A 49 -13.55 -62.89 19.57
N VAL A 50 -14.50 -62.24 18.92
CA VAL A 50 -14.25 -60.94 18.29
C VAL A 50 -14.44 -59.86 19.35
N ASP A 51 -13.38 -59.09 19.61
CA ASP A 51 -13.34 -58.01 20.59
C ASP A 51 -12.85 -56.75 19.89
N ALA A 52 -13.61 -55.66 19.98
CA ALA A 52 -13.31 -54.40 19.30
C ALA A 52 -12.96 -54.55 17.79
N ASN A 53 -13.72 -55.38 17.07
CA ASN A 53 -13.52 -55.71 15.65
C ASN A 53 -12.23 -56.49 15.34
N GLN A 54 -11.64 -57.17 16.32
CA GLN A 54 -10.46 -58.02 16.10
C GLN A 54 -10.69 -59.41 16.65
N LEU A 55 -10.17 -60.44 15.98
CA LEU A 55 -10.21 -61.80 16.50
C LEU A 55 -9.18 -61.96 17.62
N ARG A 56 -9.65 -62.37 18.80
CA ARG A 56 -8.84 -62.48 20.01
C ARG A 56 -8.94 -63.87 20.64
N SER A 57 -7.82 -64.37 21.16
CA SER A 57 -7.82 -65.55 22.04
C SER A 57 -8.72 -65.36 23.27
N ASN A 58 -9.42 -66.41 23.72
CA ASN A 58 -10.36 -66.39 24.84
C ASN A 58 -10.29 -67.67 25.70
N SER A 59 -9.09 -68.15 26.02
CA SER A 59 -8.93 -69.40 26.76
C SER A 59 -8.92 -69.17 28.27
N PRO A 60 -9.62 -69.99 29.09
CA PRO A 60 -9.60 -69.86 30.56
C PRO A 60 -8.27 -70.28 31.20
N GLY A 61 -7.34 -70.85 30.43
CA GLY A 61 -6.04 -71.31 30.90
C GLY A 61 -5.14 -71.85 29.76
N ALA A 62 -4.09 -72.57 30.13
CA ALA A 62 -3.21 -73.24 29.19
C ALA A 62 -3.97 -74.27 28.32
N ALA A 63 -3.90 -74.12 27.00
CA ALA A 63 -4.51 -75.01 26.03
C ALA A 63 -3.78 -74.91 24.67
N VAL A 64 -3.98 -75.92 23.82
CA VAL A 64 -3.68 -75.83 22.39
C VAL A 64 -5.02 -75.81 21.67
N TYR A 65 -5.24 -74.80 20.84
CA TYR A 65 -6.55 -74.56 20.23
C TYR A 65 -6.40 -73.84 18.89
N TYR A 66 -7.41 -73.95 18.04
CA TYR A 66 -7.33 -73.45 16.68
C TYR A 66 -8.66 -72.95 16.12
N LEU A 67 -8.56 -72.12 15.09
CA LEU A 67 -9.62 -71.83 14.13
C LEU A 67 -9.07 -71.99 12.72
N SER A 68 -9.88 -72.53 11.81
CA SER A 68 -9.56 -72.61 10.40
C SER A 68 -10.74 -72.18 9.53
N THR A 69 -10.43 -71.71 8.33
CA THR A 69 -11.40 -71.43 7.28
C THR A 69 -10.95 -72.08 5.97
N PRO A 70 -11.87 -72.53 5.10
CA PRO A 70 -11.50 -73.12 3.81
C PRO A 70 -10.65 -72.18 2.96
N SER A 71 -9.49 -72.65 2.51
CA SER A 71 -8.61 -71.90 1.63
C SER A 71 -7.79 -72.83 0.74
N THR A 72 -7.83 -72.62 -0.57
CA THR A 72 -7.16 -73.44 -1.58
C THR A 72 -6.04 -72.71 -2.32
N ILE A 73 -5.74 -71.45 -1.99
CA ILE A 73 -4.58 -70.74 -2.54
C ILE A 73 -3.31 -71.55 -2.23
N ALA A 74 -2.54 -71.87 -3.27
CA ALA A 74 -1.37 -72.73 -3.18
C ALA A 74 -0.22 -72.33 -4.13
N SER A 75 -0.47 -71.42 -5.07
CA SER A 75 0.49 -70.89 -6.04
C SER A 75 0.01 -69.52 -6.47
N ASP A 76 0.93 -68.64 -6.85
CA ASP A 76 0.63 -67.24 -7.21
C ASP A 76 -0.17 -66.52 -6.12
N GLY A 77 0.12 -66.86 -4.86
CA GLY A 77 -0.69 -66.51 -3.70
C GLY A 77 -0.06 -65.41 -2.87
N GLN A 78 -0.91 -64.58 -2.27
CA GLN A 78 -0.57 -63.62 -1.23
C GLN A 78 -1.45 -63.86 -0.01
N TRP A 79 -0.83 -63.84 1.16
CA TRP A 79 -1.49 -63.90 2.46
C TRP A 79 -1.06 -62.69 3.27
N GLU A 80 -2.02 -61.89 3.71
CA GLU A 80 -1.81 -60.71 4.54
C GLU A 80 -2.69 -60.82 5.79
N PHE A 81 -2.14 -60.39 6.93
CA PHE A 81 -2.87 -60.25 8.18
C PHE A 81 -2.09 -59.40 9.18
N SER A 82 -2.81 -58.77 10.10
CA SER A 82 -2.26 -58.00 11.21
C SER A 82 -2.28 -58.81 12.49
N ILE A 83 -1.32 -58.58 13.38
CA ILE A 83 -1.27 -59.15 14.73
C ILE A 83 -1.01 -58.06 15.77
N ASP A 84 -1.48 -58.29 16.99
CA ASP A 84 -0.97 -57.63 18.21
C ASP A 84 -0.84 -58.66 19.34
N PHE A 85 0.39 -59.02 19.69
CA PHE A 85 0.63 -59.94 20.81
C PHE A 85 0.89 -59.14 22.09
N GLN A 86 -0.06 -59.19 23.01
CA GLN A 86 -0.01 -58.52 24.32
C GLN A 86 0.43 -59.50 25.43
N LEU A 87 1.50 -60.24 25.14
CA LEU A 87 2.08 -61.26 26.02
C LEU A 87 3.51 -61.60 25.59
N SER A 88 4.33 -62.05 26.54
CA SER A 88 5.67 -62.55 26.23
C SER A 88 5.61 -63.96 25.65
N THR A 89 6.25 -64.18 24.51
CA THR A 89 6.33 -65.49 23.85
C THR A 89 7.42 -66.36 24.48
N SER A 90 7.40 -67.66 24.17
CA SER A 90 8.44 -68.62 24.56
C SER A 90 8.33 -69.89 23.71
N GLY A 91 9.26 -70.84 23.84
CA GLY A 91 9.13 -72.16 23.20
C GLY A 91 7.85 -72.95 23.59
N ALA A 92 7.16 -72.51 24.65
CA ALA A 92 5.91 -73.05 25.18
C ALA A 92 4.68 -72.15 24.96
N ASN A 93 4.89 -70.95 24.38
CA ASN A 93 3.90 -69.91 24.13
C ASN A 93 4.15 -69.24 22.78
N TYR A 94 3.37 -69.60 21.76
CA TYR A 94 3.47 -69.06 20.41
C TYR A 94 2.16 -69.30 19.63
N ALA A 95 2.03 -68.68 18.46
CA ALA A 95 1.00 -69.05 17.49
C ALA A 95 1.61 -69.47 16.15
N ASP A 96 0.90 -70.35 15.45
CA ASP A 96 1.16 -70.76 14.09
C ASP A 96 -0.02 -70.33 13.21
N VAL A 97 0.22 -69.42 12.26
CA VAL A 97 -0.75 -69.03 11.23
C VAL A 97 -0.47 -69.85 9.98
N TYR A 98 -1.27 -70.89 9.77
CA TYR A 98 -1.20 -71.74 8.58
C TYR A 98 -1.69 -71.00 7.35
N LEU A 99 -0.75 -70.68 6.47
CA LEU A 99 -1.01 -70.15 5.12
C LEU A 99 -1.64 -71.24 4.24
N MET A 100 -1.16 -72.47 4.43
CA MET A 100 -1.64 -73.67 3.73
C MET A 100 -1.72 -74.85 4.71
N SER A 101 -2.84 -75.58 4.71
CA SER A 101 -3.04 -76.81 5.49
C SER A 101 -3.81 -77.86 4.68
N ASP A 102 -3.39 -79.12 4.78
CA ASP A 102 -4.11 -80.28 4.22
C ASP A 102 -5.24 -80.81 5.10
N ASN A 103 -5.49 -80.17 6.25
CA ASN A 103 -6.52 -80.57 7.20
C ASN A 103 -7.23 -79.34 7.82
N ALA A 104 -8.52 -79.47 8.11
CA ALA A 104 -9.30 -78.47 8.83
C ALA A 104 -8.90 -78.41 10.32
N ASP A 105 -8.56 -79.56 10.92
CA ASP A 105 -7.97 -79.60 12.25
C ASP A 105 -6.47 -79.32 12.12
N LEU A 106 -6.05 -78.11 12.50
CA LEU A 106 -4.66 -77.65 12.36
C LEU A 106 -3.68 -78.44 13.23
N ASN A 107 -4.17 -79.19 14.23
CA ASN A 107 -3.33 -80.10 15.01
C ASN A 107 -3.00 -81.39 14.27
N LEU A 108 -3.77 -81.72 13.23
CA LEU A 108 -3.65 -82.91 12.39
C LEU A 108 -3.03 -82.61 11.02
N THR A 109 -2.59 -81.38 10.78
CA THR A 109 -1.92 -80.98 9.53
C THR A 109 -0.68 -81.82 9.30
N SER A 110 -0.68 -82.57 8.21
CA SER A 110 0.44 -83.40 7.80
C SER A 110 1.30 -82.69 6.77
N ASN A 111 0.71 -81.83 5.93
CA ASN A 111 1.38 -81.05 4.91
C ASN A 111 0.85 -79.61 4.88
N GLY A 112 1.75 -78.63 4.95
CA GLY A 112 1.36 -77.21 4.98
C GLY A 112 2.54 -76.26 5.10
N TYR A 113 2.24 -74.96 4.98
CA TYR A 113 3.15 -73.86 5.31
C TYR A 113 2.48 -72.96 6.34
N TYR A 114 3.26 -72.46 7.29
CA TYR A 114 2.75 -71.60 8.35
C TYR A 114 3.79 -70.58 8.79
N ILE A 115 3.32 -69.43 9.25
CA ILE A 115 4.11 -68.44 9.97
C ILE A 115 4.06 -68.76 11.45
N LYS A 116 5.21 -68.93 12.08
CA LYS A 116 5.35 -69.01 13.53
C LYS A 116 5.57 -67.60 14.08
N ILE A 117 4.77 -67.21 15.06
CA ILE A 117 4.87 -65.93 15.76
C ILE A 117 5.26 -66.21 17.20
N GLY A 118 6.42 -65.71 17.61
CA GLY A 118 7.04 -65.95 18.91
C GLY A 118 7.91 -67.20 18.92
N GLY A 119 7.80 -68.01 19.96
CA GLY A 119 8.65 -69.18 20.17
C GLY A 119 9.86 -68.85 21.06
N THR A 120 10.88 -69.71 21.04
CA THR A 120 12.12 -69.45 21.81
C THR A 120 12.89 -68.22 21.33
N PRO A 121 12.95 -67.91 20.01
CA PRO A 121 13.68 -66.74 19.53
C PRO A 121 12.86 -65.43 19.54
N ASP A 122 11.58 -65.47 19.94
CA ASP A 122 10.69 -64.31 19.98
C ASP A 122 10.63 -63.55 18.63
N GLU A 123 10.33 -64.26 17.54
CA GLU A 123 10.44 -63.76 16.15
C GLU A 123 9.20 -64.09 15.29
N ILE A 124 9.22 -63.71 14.01
CA ILE A 124 8.22 -64.09 12.99
C ILE A 124 8.94 -64.90 11.90
N SER A 125 8.61 -66.18 11.75
CA SER A 125 9.39 -67.09 10.88
C SER A 125 8.50 -67.98 10.01
N LEU A 126 8.92 -68.25 8.78
CA LEU A 126 8.21 -69.13 7.85
C LEU A 126 8.68 -70.58 8.00
N TYR A 127 7.74 -71.50 8.19
CA TYR A 127 7.96 -72.93 8.29
C TYR A 127 7.17 -73.71 7.25
N LYS A 128 7.64 -74.92 6.95
CA LYS A 128 6.83 -75.98 6.33
C LYS A 128 6.63 -77.16 7.28
N VAL A 129 5.55 -77.89 7.07
CA VAL A 129 5.35 -79.25 7.58
C VAL A 129 5.15 -80.19 6.40
N VAL A 130 5.86 -81.31 6.38
CA VAL A 130 5.72 -82.37 5.35
C VAL A 130 5.71 -83.73 6.01
N SER A 131 4.65 -84.51 5.78
CA SER A 131 4.43 -85.79 6.48
C SER A 131 4.61 -85.67 8.01
N GLY A 132 4.16 -84.57 8.60
CA GLY A 132 4.27 -84.27 10.03
C GLY A 132 5.64 -83.76 10.51
N THR A 133 6.65 -83.64 9.63
CA THR A 133 7.97 -83.10 9.97
C THR A 133 8.02 -81.60 9.69
N ARG A 134 8.27 -80.80 10.73
CA ARG A 134 8.38 -79.33 10.66
C ARG A 134 9.80 -78.88 10.31
N THR A 135 9.95 -77.95 9.38
CA THR A 135 11.25 -77.40 8.93
C THR A 135 11.14 -75.88 8.80
N LEU A 136 12.09 -75.15 9.38
CA LEU A 136 12.24 -73.69 9.20
C LEU A 136 12.71 -73.39 7.78
N LEU A 137 12.14 -72.37 7.14
CA LEU A 137 12.45 -71.95 5.78
C LEU A 137 13.01 -70.54 5.72
N ILE A 138 12.36 -69.59 6.39
CA ILE A 138 12.85 -68.23 6.58
C ILE A 138 12.95 -68.01 8.08
N ASP A 139 14.16 -67.77 8.54
CA ASP A 139 14.53 -67.41 9.90
C ASP A 139 14.37 -65.89 10.01
N GLY A 140 13.42 -65.44 10.82
CA GLY A 140 13.15 -64.03 11.03
C GLY A 140 14.22 -63.36 11.90
N THR A 141 13.97 -62.10 12.24
CA THR A 141 14.86 -61.39 13.16
C THR A 141 14.56 -61.77 14.62
N ASP A 142 15.53 -62.36 15.32
CA ASP A 142 15.45 -62.66 16.77
C ASP A 142 14.99 -61.44 17.58
N GLY A 143 14.03 -61.64 18.49
CA GLY A 143 13.53 -60.60 19.37
C GLY A 143 12.62 -59.57 18.70
N THR A 144 12.01 -59.89 17.55
CA THR A 144 10.97 -59.07 16.91
C THR A 144 9.69 -58.98 17.75
N ILE A 145 9.30 -60.06 18.44
CA ILE A 145 8.14 -60.14 19.34
C ILE A 145 8.62 -60.00 20.80
N ASN A 146 9.15 -58.83 21.18
CA ASN A 146 9.86 -58.64 22.45
C ASN A 146 9.09 -57.90 23.56
N SER A 147 7.84 -57.51 23.32
CA SER A 147 7.02 -56.77 24.27
C SER A 147 6.00 -57.67 24.97
N SER A 148 5.68 -57.40 26.23
CA SER A 148 4.61 -58.11 26.95
C SER A 148 3.27 -57.38 26.90
N SER A 149 3.23 -56.16 26.35
CA SER A 149 2.04 -55.31 26.36
C SER A 149 1.45 -55.07 24.98
N SER A 150 2.25 -55.09 23.93
CA SER A 150 1.80 -54.96 22.54
C SER A 150 2.97 -55.21 21.57
N ASN A 151 2.74 -56.00 20.54
CA ASN A 151 3.65 -56.27 19.42
C ASN A 151 2.85 -56.21 18.13
N ILE A 152 2.73 -55.02 17.54
CA ILE A 152 1.92 -54.79 16.34
C ILE A 152 2.75 -55.08 15.10
N PHE A 153 2.26 -55.97 14.25
CA PHE A 153 2.88 -56.23 12.94
C PHE A 153 1.81 -56.49 11.88
N ASN A 154 2.02 -55.95 10.68
CA ASN A 154 1.38 -56.43 9.47
C ASN A 154 2.32 -57.43 8.80
N ILE A 155 1.82 -58.61 8.47
CA ILE A 155 2.60 -59.69 7.88
C ILE A 155 2.06 -59.94 6.48
N ARG A 156 2.96 -59.97 5.50
CA ARG A 156 2.65 -60.34 4.11
C ARG A 156 3.55 -61.47 3.65
N VAL A 157 2.94 -62.52 3.13
CA VAL A 157 3.66 -63.64 2.52
C VAL A 157 3.23 -63.77 1.08
N LYS A 158 4.20 -63.84 0.16
CA LYS A 158 3.91 -64.11 -1.26
C LYS A 158 4.52 -65.43 -1.66
N ARG A 159 3.85 -66.18 -2.53
CA ARG A 159 4.38 -67.34 -3.25
C ARG A 159 4.13 -67.17 -4.74
N THR A 160 5.19 -66.98 -5.52
CA THR A 160 5.07 -66.86 -6.98
C THR A 160 4.74 -68.19 -7.66
N VAL A 161 4.36 -68.16 -8.94
CA VAL A 161 4.22 -69.37 -9.78
C VAL A 161 5.51 -70.20 -9.89
N SER A 162 6.67 -69.58 -9.67
CA SER A 162 7.99 -70.24 -9.65
C SER A 162 8.31 -70.90 -8.30
N ASN A 163 7.40 -70.78 -7.32
CA ASN A 163 7.54 -71.22 -5.94
C ASN A 163 8.58 -70.41 -5.13
N ASP A 164 8.81 -69.16 -5.52
CA ASP A 164 9.58 -68.23 -4.70
C ASP A 164 8.66 -67.67 -3.62
N TRP A 165 9.07 -67.86 -2.37
CA TRP A 165 8.41 -67.35 -1.19
C TRP A 165 9.12 -66.10 -0.70
N THR A 166 8.35 -65.07 -0.33
CA THR A 166 8.85 -63.90 0.39
C THR A 166 8.03 -63.70 1.66
N LEU A 167 8.71 -63.41 2.77
CA LEU A 167 8.10 -62.96 4.01
C LEU A 167 8.44 -61.48 4.18
N ASP A 168 7.42 -60.63 4.17
CA ASP A 168 7.54 -59.21 4.44
C ASP A 168 6.81 -58.86 5.74
N ILE A 169 7.39 -57.97 6.53
CA ILE A 169 6.83 -57.46 7.78
C ILE A 169 6.79 -55.92 7.76
N ASP A 170 5.73 -55.35 8.30
CA ASP A 170 5.62 -53.93 8.62
C ASP A 170 5.37 -53.80 10.12
N ASP A 171 6.20 -53.04 10.81
CA ASP A 171 6.20 -52.85 12.26
C ASP A 171 5.07 -51.92 12.76
N GLY A 172 4.23 -51.44 11.84
CA GLY A 172 3.12 -50.53 12.13
C GLY A 172 3.57 -49.10 12.43
N ALA A 173 4.87 -48.81 12.44
CA ALA A 173 5.41 -47.47 12.67
C ALA A 173 5.65 -46.71 11.36
N THR A 174 6.06 -47.42 10.30
CA THR A 174 6.39 -46.83 8.99
C THR A 174 5.30 -47.00 7.94
N GLY A 175 4.38 -47.94 8.15
CA GLY A 175 3.34 -48.29 7.18
C GLY A 175 3.91 -48.90 5.89
N SER A 176 5.15 -49.40 5.94
CA SER A 176 5.89 -49.90 4.78
C SER A 176 6.44 -51.28 5.07
N TYR A 177 6.13 -52.23 4.19
CA TYR A 177 6.63 -53.60 4.29
C TYR A 177 8.13 -53.69 3.99
N VAL A 178 8.87 -54.39 4.84
CA VAL A 178 10.28 -54.77 4.65
C VAL A 178 10.37 -56.28 4.51
N THR A 179 11.11 -56.76 3.50
CA THR A 179 11.34 -58.20 3.31
C THR A 179 12.30 -58.73 4.37
N ASP A 180 11.80 -59.63 5.22
CA ASP A 180 12.57 -60.33 6.27
C ASP A 180 13.32 -61.54 5.70
N GLY A 181 12.81 -62.14 4.62
CA GLY A 181 13.56 -63.12 3.85
C GLY A 181 12.86 -63.68 2.62
N SER A 182 13.59 -64.50 1.86
CA SER A 182 13.06 -65.16 0.66
C SER A 182 13.67 -66.53 0.43
N ILE A 183 12.90 -67.48 -0.11
CA ILE A 183 13.33 -68.86 -0.36
C ILE A 183 12.53 -69.49 -1.49
N ASN A 184 13.14 -70.37 -2.29
CA ASN A 184 12.41 -71.19 -3.25
C ASN A 184 12.06 -72.55 -2.60
N ASP A 185 10.76 -72.88 -2.49
CA ASP A 185 10.32 -74.17 -1.94
C ASP A 185 8.97 -74.61 -2.54
N ASN A 186 8.91 -75.85 -3.03
CA ASN A 186 7.73 -76.44 -3.66
C ASN A 186 7.25 -77.74 -2.96
N SER A 187 7.63 -77.94 -1.70
CA SER A 187 7.39 -79.19 -0.97
C SER A 187 5.90 -79.48 -0.74
N VAL A 188 5.06 -78.44 -0.65
CA VAL A 188 3.59 -78.56 -0.56
C VAL A 188 2.96 -77.76 -1.69
N THR A 189 2.09 -78.39 -2.48
CA THR A 189 1.54 -77.81 -3.73
C THR A 189 0.02 -77.66 -3.72
N SER A 190 -0.63 -77.93 -2.59
CA SER A 190 -2.07 -77.81 -2.43
C SER A 190 -2.41 -77.41 -1.00
N SER A 191 -3.49 -76.64 -0.84
CA SER A 191 -4.10 -76.32 0.44
C SER A 191 -5.58 -76.69 0.43
N THR A 192 -6.11 -77.03 1.60
CA THR A 192 -7.56 -77.12 1.82
C THR A 192 -8.05 -76.07 2.81
N HIS A 193 -7.20 -75.61 3.73
CA HIS A 193 -7.55 -74.66 4.79
C HIS A 193 -6.43 -73.65 5.07
N PHE A 194 -6.84 -72.46 5.51
CA PHE A 194 -6.03 -71.46 6.20
C PHE A 194 -6.43 -71.47 7.66
N GLY A 195 -5.55 -71.10 8.60
CA GLY A 195 -6.03 -70.84 9.94
C GLY A 195 -4.96 -70.52 10.99
N ILE A 196 -5.43 -70.34 12.22
CA ILE A 196 -4.62 -69.92 13.36
C ILE A 196 -4.62 -71.06 14.38
N SER A 197 -3.44 -71.47 14.83
CA SER A 197 -3.25 -72.39 15.94
C SER A 197 -2.45 -71.70 17.04
N ILE A 198 -2.97 -71.69 18.27
CA ILE A 198 -2.31 -71.08 19.43
C ILE A 198 -1.88 -72.19 20.38
N ASN A 199 -0.61 -72.18 20.78
CA ASN A 199 -0.05 -73.11 21.75
C ASN A 199 0.30 -72.38 23.05
N GLN A 200 -0.38 -72.75 24.13
CA GLN A 200 -0.18 -72.21 25.47
C GLN A 200 -0.07 -73.34 26.48
N SER A 201 1.14 -73.64 26.96
CA SER A 201 1.37 -74.80 27.83
C SER A 201 1.70 -74.47 29.30
N SER A 202 1.78 -73.19 29.68
CA SER A 202 2.13 -72.77 31.05
C SER A 202 1.38 -71.54 31.59
N ALA A 203 0.20 -71.21 31.07
CA ALA A 203 -0.59 -70.08 31.55
C ALA A 203 -1.26 -70.34 32.92
N ALA A 204 -1.03 -69.44 33.89
CA ALA A 204 -1.58 -69.51 35.25
C ALA A 204 -3.02 -68.95 35.38
N GLY A 205 -3.56 -68.37 34.31
CA GLY A 205 -4.87 -67.73 34.24
C GLY A 205 -5.35 -67.61 32.79
N ALA A 206 -6.39 -66.81 32.57
CA ALA A 206 -6.96 -66.64 31.24
C ALA A 206 -5.93 -66.12 30.22
N VAL A 207 -5.93 -66.71 29.03
CA VAL A 207 -5.08 -66.33 27.90
C VAL A 207 -5.92 -65.52 26.93
N ASN A 208 -5.58 -64.23 26.87
CA ASN A 208 -6.41 -63.21 26.27
C ASN A 208 -5.64 -62.20 25.40
N GLY A 209 -4.37 -62.48 25.09
CA GLY A 209 -3.45 -61.50 24.51
C GLY A 209 -2.96 -61.77 23.09
N HIS A 210 -3.54 -62.73 22.35
CA HIS A 210 -3.28 -62.84 20.91
C HIS A 210 -4.42 -62.19 20.15
N TYR A 211 -4.11 -61.16 19.37
CA TYR A 211 -5.03 -60.46 18.50
C TYR A 211 -4.60 -60.67 17.05
N PHE A 212 -5.59 -60.89 16.19
CA PHE A 212 -5.44 -61.06 14.75
C PHE A 212 -6.51 -60.25 14.03
N ASP A 213 -6.15 -59.65 12.91
CA ASP A 213 -7.04 -58.77 12.15
C ASP A 213 -6.63 -58.69 10.68
N ASN A 214 -7.46 -58.06 9.85
CA ASN A 214 -7.20 -57.74 8.44
C ASN A 214 -6.70 -58.92 7.60
N PHE A 215 -7.29 -60.10 7.75
CA PHE A 215 -6.93 -61.25 6.91
C PHE A 215 -7.31 -60.95 5.46
N SER A 216 -6.36 -61.13 4.54
CA SER A 216 -6.58 -61.06 3.10
C SER A 216 -5.77 -62.16 2.43
N VAL A 217 -6.46 -63.12 1.83
CA VAL A 217 -5.83 -64.27 1.16
C VAL A 217 -6.32 -64.34 -0.27
N GLY A 218 -5.41 -64.29 -1.24
CA GLY A 218 -5.77 -64.21 -2.65
C GLY A 218 -4.60 -64.45 -3.59
N ASN A 219 -4.79 -64.10 -4.85
CA ASN A 219 -3.67 -63.97 -5.79
C ASN A 219 -2.82 -62.75 -5.46
N ILE A 220 -1.54 -62.77 -5.86
CA ILE A 220 -0.69 -61.57 -5.79
C ILE A 220 -1.36 -60.45 -6.62
N PRO A 221 -1.61 -59.26 -6.05
CA PRO A 221 -2.21 -58.14 -6.78
C PRO A 221 -1.36 -57.76 -7.99
N VAL A 222 -2.02 -57.57 -9.15
CA VAL A 222 -1.39 -57.11 -10.39
C VAL A 222 -1.58 -55.60 -10.46
N ASP A 223 -0.49 -54.87 -10.69
CA ASP A 223 -0.57 -53.45 -11.01
C ASP A 223 -1.23 -53.27 -12.38
N ILE A 224 -2.23 -52.40 -12.46
CA ILE A 224 -3.01 -52.12 -13.66
C ILE A 224 -3.08 -50.62 -13.98
N THR A 225 -2.37 -49.79 -13.23
CA THR A 225 -2.36 -48.34 -13.43
C THR A 225 -1.18 -47.95 -14.29
N PRO A 226 -1.39 -47.33 -15.46
CA PRO A 226 -0.28 -46.87 -16.30
C PRO A 226 0.38 -45.61 -15.72
N PRO A 227 1.62 -45.30 -16.14
CA PRO A 227 2.29 -44.08 -15.73
C PRO A 227 1.56 -42.84 -16.28
N SER A 228 1.62 -41.76 -15.52
CA SER A 228 1.13 -40.42 -15.88
C SER A 228 2.30 -39.48 -16.08
N LEU A 229 2.20 -38.67 -17.13
CA LEU A 229 3.11 -37.56 -17.38
C LEU A 229 2.85 -36.45 -16.34
N VAL A 230 3.92 -35.91 -15.75
CA VAL A 230 3.89 -34.89 -14.69
C VAL A 230 4.36 -33.54 -15.22
N SER A 231 5.45 -33.51 -16.00
CA SER A 231 5.96 -32.27 -16.58
C SER A 231 6.84 -32.52 -17.81
N ALA A 232 7.00 -31.47 -18.61
CA ALA A 232 8.00 -31.36 -19.67
C ALA A 232 8.71 -30.00 -19.51
N THR A 233 10.05 -29.99 -19.43
CA THR A 233 10.82 -28.75 -19.20
C THR A 233 12.02 -28.70 -20.12
N ALA A 234 12.17 -27.63 -20.91
CA ALA A 234 13.36 -27.44 -21.72
C ALA A 234 14.57 -27.12 -20.84
N THR A 235 15.62 -27.93 -20.93
CA THR A 235 16.88 -27.74 -20.18
C THR A 235 17.96 -27.10 -21.06
N SER A 236 17.80 -27.15 -22.38
CA SER A 236 18.63 -26.45 -23.35
C SER A 236 17.83 -26.16 -24.63
N PHE A 237 18.46 -25.51 -25.61
CA PHE A 237 17.83 -25.23 -26.91
C PHE A 237 17.58 -26.49 -27.76
N THR A 238 17.90 -27.69 -27.27
CA THR A 238 17.64 -28.97 -27.95
C THR A 238 17.18 -30.09 -27.00
N GLU A 239 17.08 -29.84 -25.70
CA GLU A 239 16.81 -30.89 -24.71
C GLU A 239 15.59 -30.57 -23.85
N VAL A 240 14.78 -31.60 -23.60
CA VAL A 240 13.59 -31.55 -22.74
C VAL A 240 13.66 -32.69 -21.74
N ASP A 241 13.50 -32.35 -20.46
CA ASP A 241 13.33 -33.30 -19.38
C ASP A 241 11.85 -33.58 -19.17
N VAL A 242 11.49 -34.87 -19.12
CA VAL A 242 10.11 -35.35 -19.02
C VAL A 242 9.99 -36.20 -17.77
N VAL A 243 9.12 -35.82 -16.84
CA VAL A 243 8.96 -36.49 -15.54
C VAL A 243 7.64 -37.25 -15.50
N PHE A 244 7.67 -38.48 -14.99
CA PHE A 244 6.50 -39.34 -14.75
C PHE A 244 6.22 -39.50 -13.24
N ASN A 245 5.01 -39.92 -12.88
CA ASN A 245 4.62 -40.16 -11.49
C ASN A 245 5.19 -41.46 -10.90
N GLU A 246 5.75 -42.33 -11.73
CA GLU A 246 6.32 -43.63 -11.35
C GLU A 246 7.42 -44.08 -12.32
N ALA A 247 8.12 -45.17 -11.97
CA ALA A 247 9.22 -45.69 -12.77
C ALA A 247 8.72 -46.27 -14.09
N VAL A 248 9.36 -45.87 -15.20
CA VAL A 248 8.96 -46.30 -16.55
C VAL A 248 9.83 -47.45 -17.06
N ASP A 249 9.25 -48.31 -17.91
CA ASP A 249 9.98 -49.36 -18.62
C ASP A 249 10.99 -48.75 -19.60
N LEU A 250 12.23 -49.25 -19.52
CA LEU A 250 13.35 -48.77 -20.34
C LEU A 250 13.14 -48.94 -21.84
N THR A 251 12.38 -49.94 -22.30
CA THR A 251 12.20 -50.21 -23.73
C THR A 251 11.20 -49.24 -24.33
N SER A 252 10.06 -49.04 -23.67
CA SER A 252 9.02 -48.12 -24.09
C SER A 252 9.45 -46.66 -23.95
N ALA A 253 10.12 -46.28 -22.84
CA ALA A 253 10.55 -44.92 -22.56
C ALA A 253 11.72 -44.42 -23.42
N GLN A 254 12.58 -45.32 -23.90
CA GLN A 254 13.70 -44.93 -24.79
C GLN A 254 13.33 -44.97 -26.28
N LEU A 255 12.08 -45.33 -26.60
CA LEU A 255 11.61 -45.34 -27.98
C LEU A 255 11.17 -43.93 -28.39
N SER A 256 12.01 -43.21 -29.12
CA SER A 256 11.73 -41.84 -29.56
C SER A 256 10.41 -41.67 -30.35
N ALA A 257 9.87 -42.72 -30.95
CA ALA A 257 8.59 -42.69 -31.64
C ALA A 257 7.38 -42.47 -30.71
N ASN A 258 7.55 -42.66 -29.40
CA ASN A 258 6.53 -42.44 -28.38
C ASN A 258 6.38 -40.96 -27.98
N TYR A 259 7.28 -40.10 -28.45
CA TYR A 259 7.32 -38.67 -28.17
C TYR A 259 7.24 -37.88 -29.47
N SER A 260 6.48 -36.80 -29.54
CA SER A 260 6.50 -35.87 -30.67
C SER A 260 6.18 -34.46 -30.18
N ALA A 261 7.03 -33.49 -30.51
CA ALA A 261 6.73 -32.08 -30.29
C ALA A 261 6.23 -31.42 -31.58
N ASP A 262 5.34 -30.45 -31.46
CA ASP A 262 4.82 -29.67 -32.58
C ASP A 262 5.83 -28.62 -33.09
N GLY A 263 5.38 -27.56 -33.77
CA GLY A 263 6.27 -26.50 -34.26
C GLY A 263 7.33 -26.93 -35.29
N GLY A 264 7.19 -28.14 -35.86
CA GLY A 264 8.16 -28.71 -36.80
C GLY A 264 9.33 -29.45 -36.14
N LEU A 265 9.31 -29.63 -34.82
CA LEU A 265 10.31 -30.40 -34.07
C LEU A 265 10.20 -31.91 -34.34
N GLY A 266 8.97 -32.45 -34.37
CA GLY A 266 8.70 -33.87 -34.65
C GLY A 266 9.15 -34.79 -33.51
N ASN A 267 9.61 -35.99 -33.84
CA ASN A 267 10.14 -36.92 -32.83
C ASN A 267 11.55 -36.49 -32.38
N PRO A 268 11.92 -36.69 -31.10
CA PRO A 268 13.30 -36.49 -30.65
C PRO A 268 14.27 -37.44 -31.36
N SER A 269 15.53 -37.03 -31.49
CA SER A 269 16.61 -37.88 -32.00
C SER A 269 17.04 -38.95 -31.00
N SER A 270 16.83 -38.73 -29.70
CA SER A 270 17.03 -39.71 -28.63
C SER A 270 16.08 -39.48 -27.46
N ALA A 271 15.72 -40.57 -26.78
CA ALA A 271 15.07 -40.56 -25.47
C ALA A 271 15.87 -41.47 -24.54
N LEU A 272 16.25 -40.99 -23.36
CA LEU A 272 17.08 -41.71 -22.40
C LEU A 272 16.49 -41.58 -20.99
N VAL A 273 16.15 -42.69 -20.36
CA VAL A 273 15.75 -42.71 -18.94
C VAL A 273 16.98 -42.38 -18.09
N ASP A 274 16.84 -41.51 -17.09
CA ASP A 274 17.93 -41.13 -16.21
C ASP A 274 18.47 -42.34 -15.42
N GLY A 275 19.78 -42.34 -15.16
CA GLY A 275 20.46 -43.46 -14.51
C GLY A 275 20.26 -43.54 -13.00
N ALA A 276 19.88 -42.42 -12.36
CA ALA A 276 19.60 -42.33 -10.93
C ALA A 276 18.10 -42.27 -10.63
N ASP A 277 17.32 -41.66 -11.54
CA ASP A 277 15.88 -41.49 -11.40
C ASP A 277 15.11 -42.17 -12.57
N PRO A 278 14.51 -43.36 -12.36
CA PRO A 278 13.77 -44.06 -13.39
C PRO A 278 12.42 -43.41 -13.76
N THR A 279 12.06 -42.28 -13.15
CA THR A 279 10.87 -41.49 -13.49
C THR A 279 11.16 -40.35 -14.48
N LEU A 280 12.44 -40.06 -14.75
CA LEU A 280 12.90 -38.97 -15.60
C LEU A 280 13.41 -39.49 -16.94
N VAL A 281 12.96 -38.86 -18.03
CA VAL A 281 13.42 -39.13 -19.39
C VAL A 281 13.97 -37.87 -20.04
N HIS A 282 15.22 -37.93 -20.47
CA HIS A 282 15.89 -36.88 -21.25
C HIS A 282 15.62 -37.08 -22.73
N LEU A 283 14.91 -36.12 -23.34
CA LEU A 283 14.68 -36.06 -24.78
C LEU A 283 15.70 -35.11 -25.42
N SER A 284 16.29 -35.52 -26.53
CA SER A 284 17.13 -34.63 -27.35
C SER A 284 16.51 -34.48 -28.74
N PHE A 285 16.41 -33.27 -29.25
CA PHE A 285 15.87 -32.95 -30.57
C PHE A 285 16.97 -32.55 -31.54
N SER A 286 16.76 -32.85 -32.83
CA SER A 286 17.70 -32.46 -33.89
C SER A 286 17.48 -31.03 -34.40
N THR A 287 16.27 -30.52 -34.24
CA THR A 287 15.90 -29.14 -34.57
C THR A 287 16.00 -28.30 -33.28
N PRO A 288 16.73 -27.18 -33.29
CA PRO A 288 16.81 -26.30 -32.13
C PRO A 288 15.47 -25.60 -31.87
N PHE A 289 15.14 -25.42 -30.60
CA PHE A 289 13.98 -24.67 -30.15
C PHE A 289 14.15 -23.18 -30.44
N VAL A 290 13.06 -22.53 -30.83
CA VAL A 290 13.01 -21.09 -31.04
C VAL A 290 12.81 -20.42 -29.68
N ASN A 291 13.62 -19.41 -29.41
CA ASN A 291 13.55 -18.63 -28.17
C ASN A 291 12.14 -18.07 -27.95
N GLY A 292 11.55 -18.35 -26.80
CA GLY A 292 10.22 -17.86 -26.40
C GLY A 292 9.04 -18.55 -27.07
N GLN A 293 9.27 -19.59 -27.88
CA GLN A 293 8.20 -20.37 -28.47
C GLN A 293 7.77 -21.49 -27.51
N THR A 294 6.48 -21.54 -27.20
CA THR A 294 5.85 -22.69 -26.54
C THR A 294 5.61 -23.81 -27.57
N TYR A 295 5.96 -25.03 -27.18
CA TYR A 295 5.72 -26.25 -27.93
C TYR A 295 4.84 -27.19 -27.10
N SER A 296 4.04 -28.00 -27.78
CA SER A 296 3.25 -29.06 -27.16
C SER A 296 3.89 -30.43 -27.43
N LEU A 297 4.30 -31.11 -26.36
CA LEU A 297 4.89 -32.44 -26.39
C LEU A 297 3.80 -33.51 -26.24
N SER A 298 3.54 -34.26 -27.30
CA SER A 298 2.71 -35.46 -27.28
C SER A 298 3.51 -36.68 -26.82
N VAL A 299 3.01 -37.38 -25.79
CA VAL A 299 3.61 -38.59 -25.21
C VAL A 299 2.59 -39.72 -25.17
N SER A 300 2.96 -40.93 -25.60
CA SER A 300 2.05 -42.11 -25.60
C SER A 300 2.80 -43.43 -25.53
N ASN A 301 2.13 -44.51 -25.12
CA ASN A 301 2.67 -45.87 -25.09
C ASN A 301 3.93 -46.06 -24.22
N ILE A 302 4.14 -45.19 -23.22
CA ILE A 302 5.11 -45.41 -22.16
C ILE A 302 4.51 -46.41 -21.18
N GLU A 303 5.23 -47.49 -20.89
CA GLU A 303 4.81 -48.54 -19.96
C GLU A 303 5.48 -48.32 -18.60
N ASP A 304 4.81 -48.72 -17.52
CA ASP A 304 5.45 -48.92 -16.22
C ASP A 304 6.25 -50.25 -16.19
N LEU A 305 6.80 -50.61 -15.03
CA LEU A 305 7.48 -51.91 -14.85
C LEU A 305 6.54 -53.12 -14.85
N ALA A 306 5.22 -52.92 -14.77
CA ALA A 306 4.20 -53.95 -14.81
C ALA A 306 3.61 -54.18 -16.23
N GLY A 307 3.98 -53.36 -17.21
CA GLY A 307 3.55 -53.42 -18.60
C GLY A 307 2.26 -52.65 -18.91
N ASN A 308 1.83 -51.73 -18.05
CA ASN A 308 0.67 -50.88 -18.28
C ASN A 308 1.06 -49.65 -19.11
N ALA A 309 0.56 -49.57 -20.35
CA ALA A 309 0.87 -48.47 -21.25
C ALA A 309 -0.04 -47.24 -21.06
N MET A 310 0.56 -46.05 -20.99
CA MET A 310 -0.18 -44.79 -20.94
C MET A 310 -0.87 -44.47 -22.28
N SER A 311 -2.00 -43.75 -22.18
CA SER A 311 -2.66 -43.15 -23.35
C SER A 311 -1.94 -41.89 -23.83
N LEU A 312 -2.30 -41.39 -25.01
CA LEU A 312 -1.76 -40.14 -25.53
C LEU A 312 -2.12 -38.97 -24.61
N THR A 313 -1.10 -38.27 -24.12
CA THR A 313 -1.19 -37.05 -23.32
C THR A 313 -0.32 -35.97 -23.97
N ASN A 314 -0.67 -34.70 -23.78
CA ASN A 314 0.15 -33.58 -24.21
C ASN A 314 0.57 -32.77 -22.99
N GLU A 315 1.82 -32.28 -22.99
CA GLU A 315 2.30 -31.28 -22.04
C GLU A 315 3.06 -30.19 -22.78
N ASP A 316 2.84 -28.94 -22.39
CA ASP A 316 3.49 -27.81 -23.02
C ASP A 316 4.84 -27.52 -22.36
N PHE A 317 5.81 -27.10 -23.17
CA PHE A 317 7.11 -26.63 -22.69
C PHE A 317 7.57 -25.42 -23.50
N MET A 318 8.35 -24.54 -22.89
CA MET A 318 8.95 -23.38 -23.54
C MET A 318 10.46 -23.40 -23.32
N TYR A 319 11.20 -23.04 -24.36
CA TYR A 319 12.61 -22.70 -24.23
C TYR A 319 12.78 -21.19 -24.34
N PHE A 320 13.48 -20.58 -23.39
CA PHE A 320 13.84 -19.17 -23.45
C PHE A 320 15.27 -18.95 -22.92
N LEU A 321 15.91 -17.90 -23.40
CA LEU A 321 17.21 -17.41 -22.96
C LEU A 321 17.00 -16.08 -22.24
N PRO A 322 17.18 -16.02 -20.91
CA PRO A 322 16.94 -14.80 -20.16
C PRO A 322 17.99 -13.72 -20.48
N ASP A 323 17.51 -12.50 -20.71
CA ASP A 323 18.29 -11.28 -20.83
C ASP A 323 18.58 -10.67 -19.45
N ASN A 324 19.63 -9.85 -19.37
CA ASN A 324 19.86 -9.01 -18.17
C ASN A 324 19.02 -7.73 -18.29
N PRO A 325 18.21 -7.39 -17.27
CA PRO A 325 17.38 -6.20 -17.30
C PRO A 325 18.22 -4.92 -17.18
N SER A 326 17.83 -3.89 -17.93
CA SER A 326 18.21 -2.50 -17.66
C SER A 326 17.07 -1.81 -16.90
N TYR A 327 17.38 -0.67 -16.27
CA TYR A 327 16.37 0.15 -15.61
C TYR A 327 15.21 0.48 -16.56
N ARG A 328 13.97 0.28 -16.09
CA ARG A 328 12.70 0.46 -16.82
C ARG A 328 12.45 -0.49 -18.01
N GLU A 329 13.20 -1.59 -18.16
CA GLU A 329 12.86 -2.62 -19.16
C GLU A 329 11.77 -3.59 -18.68
N VAL A 330 11.69 -3.82 -17.37
CA VAL A 330 10.52 -4.37 -16.68
C VAL A 330 10.04 -3.31 -15.72
N VAL A 331 8.80 -2.88 -15.85
CA VAL A 331 8.24 -1.79 -15.05
C VAL A 331 7.19 -2.30 -14.09
N ILE A 332 7.10 -1.68 -12.92
CA ILE A 332 5.91 -1.76 -12.08
C ILE A 332 4.82 -0.97 -12.81
N ASN A 333 3.77 -1.65 -13.22
CA ASN A 333 2.75 -1.12 -14.13
C ASN A 333 1.42 -0.83 -13.43
N GLU A 334 1.09 -1.61 -12.40
CA GLU A 334 -0.13 -1.45 -11.62
C GLU A 334 0.12 -1.87 -10.16
N LEU A 335 -0.50 -1.17 -9.21
CA LEU A 335 -0.39 -1.41 -7.77
C LEU A 335 -1.78 -1.39 -7.14
N LEU A 336 -2.12 -2.37 -6.30
CA LEU A 336 -3.30 -2.32 -5.42
C LEU A 336 -2.87 -2.35 -3.95
N PRO A 337 -2.56 -1.18 -3.33
CA PRO A 337 -2.19 -1.11 -1.92
C PRO A 337 -3.37 -1.25 -0.97
N ASP A 338 -4.53 -0.66 -1.31
CA ASP A 338 -5.73 -0.73 -0.48
C ASP A 338 -6.84 -1.50 -1.22
N PRO A 339 -6.98 -2.82 -1.02
CA PRO A 339 -8.01 -3.60 -1.67
C PRO A 339 -9.43 -3.33 -1.11
N THR A 340 -9.56 -2.55 -0.03
CA THR A 340 -10.84 -2.33 0.67
C THR A 340 -11.30 -0.87 0.59
N PRO A 341 -12.60 -0.59 0.35
CA PRO A 341 -13.69 -1.52 0.13
C PRO A 341 -13.65 -2.18 -1.25
N GLN A 342 -13.89 -3.49 -1.31
CA GLN A 342 -13.86 -4.26 -2.55
C GLN A 342 -14.87 -3.76 -3.59
N ILE A 343 -14.40 -3.51 -4.82
CA ILE A 343 -15.24 -3.17 -5.98
C ILE A 343 -15.48 -4.42 -6.85
N GLY A 344 -14.49 -4.84 -7.62
CA GLY A 344 -14.52 -6.05 -8.46
C GLY A 344 -13.26 -6.93 -8.35
N LEU A 345 -12.14 -6.37 -7.88
CA LEU A 345 -10.90 -7.10 -7.59
C LEU A 345 -11.01 -7.97 -6.33
N LEU A 346 -10.07 -8.89 -6.11
CA LEU A 346 -10.01 -9.70 -4.89
C LEU A 346 -9.52 -8.86 -3.69
N ASP A 347 -9.89 -9.27 -2.48
CA ASP A 347 -9.46 -8.63 -1.22
C ASP A 347 -8.02 -9.05 -0.86
N ALA A 348 -7.05 -8.64 -1.69
CA ALA A 348 -5.63 -8.90 -1.53
C ALA A 348 -4.79 -7.87 -2.31
N GLU A 349 -3.68 -7.44 -1.70
CA GLU A 349 -2.69 -6.59 -2.35
C GLU A 349 -2.03 -7.30 -3.54
N TYR A 350 -1.73 -6.56 -4.60
CA TYR A 350 -0.89 -7.05 -5.70
C TYR A 350 -0.02 -5.95 -6.31
N VAL A 351 1.04 -6.40 -6.98
CA VAL A 351 1.85 -5.59 -7.88
C VAL A 351 1.87 -6.25 -9.23
N GLU A 352 1.58 -5.50 -10.30
CA GLU A 352 1.73 -5.98 -11.66
C GLU A 352 3.05 -5.49 -12.26
N LEU A 353 3.77 -6.40 -12.93
CA LEU A 353 4.91 -6.08 -13.75
C LEU A 353 4.57 -6.16 -15.23
N PHE A 354 5.12 -5.23 -16.01
CA PHE A 354 5.05 -5.24 -17.47
C PHE A 354 6.45 -5.25 -18.09
N ASN A 355 6.69 -6.14 -19.05
CA ASN A 355 7.91 -6.10 -19.85
C ASN A 355 7.75 -5.10 -21.00
N ALA A 356 8.30 -3.89 -20.81
CA ALA A 356 8.23 -2.79 -21.78
C ALA A 356 9.09 -3.00 -23.03
N THR A 357 9.81 -4.13 -23.13
CA THR A 357 10.64 -4.43 -24.30
C THR A 357 9.86 -5.17 -25.39
N THR A 358 10.36 -5.07 -26.62
CA THR A 358 9.75 -5.73 -27.80
C THR A 358 10.41 -7.04 -28.19
N SER A 359 11.46 -7.48 -27.46
CA SER A 359 12.23 -8.66 -27.87
C SER A 359 12.95 -9.42 -26.76
N LYS A 360 13.02 -8.90 -25.52
CA LYS A 360 13.77 -9.53 -24.43
C LYS A 360 12.86 -10.40 -23.58
N TYR A 361 13.44 -11.47 -23.05
CA TYR A 361 12.81 -12.35 -22.07
C TYR A 361 13.52 -12.20 -20.72
N PHE A 362 12.77 -12.16 -19.64
CA PHE A 362 13.35 -12.07 -18.29
C PHE A 362 12.91 -13.27 -17.45
N ASP A 363 13.86 -13.95 -16.80
CA ASP A 363 13.52 -14.92 -15.76
C ASP A 363 13.42 -14.18 -14.44
N LEU A 364 12.23 -14.15 -13.84
CA LEU A 364 12.00 -13.51 -12.55
C LEU A 364 12.53 -14.33 -11.36
N SER A 365 13.07 -15.53 -11.61
CA SER A 365 13.64 -16.39 -10.57
C SER A 365 14.66 -15.63 -9.71
N GLY A 366 14.35 -15.48 -8.43
CA GLY A 366 15.23 -14.84 -7.46
C GLY A 366 15.25 -13.31 -7.53
N TRP A 367 14.39 -12.68 -8.36
CA TRP A 367 14.16 -11.24 -8.29
C TRP A 367 13.47 -10.89 -6.97
N VAL A 368 13.63 -9.64 -6.54
CA VAL A 368 13.17 -9.16 -5.23
C VAL A 368 12.28 -7.93 -5.42
N ILE A 369 11.13 -7.94 -4.74
CA ILE A 369 10.30 -6.75 -4.53
C ILE A 369 10.47 -6.28 -3.08
N THR A 370 10.64 -4.97 -2.85
CA THR A 370 10.90 -4.42 -1.51
C THR A 370 10.28 -3.04 -1.31
N ASP A 371 9.80 -2.78 -0.11
CA ASP A 371 9.31 -1.47 0.38
C ASP A 371 10.40 -0.66 1.13
N GLY A 372 11.65 -1.17 1.13
CA GLY A 372 12.78 -0.66 1.90
C GLY A 372 12.87 -1.16 3.36
N THR A 373 11.79 -1.69 3.93
CA THR A 373 11.72 -2.29 5.28
C THR A 373 11.63 -3.83 5.23
N SER A 374 10.95 -4.37 4.23
CA SER A 374 10.70 -5.77 3.99
C SER A 374 11.01 -6.10 2.53
N SER A 375 11.29 -7.37 2.24
CA SER A 375 11.66 -7.83 0.90
C SER A 375 11.08 -9.21 0.64
N GLY A 376 10.42 -9.37 -0.49
CA GLY A 376 9.89 -10.64 -0.97
C GLY A 376 10.66 -11.17 -2.18
N THR A 377 10.84 -12.48 -2.26
CA THR A 377 11.48 -13.14 -3.41
C THR A 377 10.43 -13.69 -4.36
N ILE A 378 10.56 -13.38 -5.65
CA ILE A 378 9.64 -13.75 -6.71
C ILE A 378 9.97 -15.18 -7.19
N ASP A 379 8.93 -16.01 -7.33
CA ASP A 379 9.06 -17.36 -7.91
C ASP A 379 9.45 -17.28 -9.40
N SER A 380 10.05 -18.35 -9.95
CA SER A 380 10.49 -18.35 -11.35
C SER A 380 9.31 -18.17 -12.31
N TYR A 381 9.47 -17.24 -13.23
CA TYR A 381 8.50 -16.96 -14.28
C TYR A 381 9.20 -16.38 -15.51
N PRO A 382 8.97 -16.95 -16.71
CA PRO A 382 9.52 -16.42 -17.96
C PRO A 382 8.68 -15.26 -18.47
N LEU A 383 9.05 -14.03 -18.12
CA LEU A 383 8.35 -12.83 -18.58
C LEU A 383 8.77 -12.47 -20.00
N GLY A 384 7.88 -12.70 -20.97
CA GLY A 384 8.08 -12.39 -22.39
C GLY A 384 7.91 -10.91 -22.74
N PRO A 385 8.34 -10.49 -23.95
CA PRO A 385 8.24 -9.10 -24.39
C PRO A 385 6.77 -8.66 -24.55
N GLY A 386 6.42 -7.53 -23.94
CA GLY A 386 5.04 -7.01 -23.92
C GLY A 386 4.08 -7.82 -23.05
N GLU A 387 4.58 -8.72 -22.20
CA GLU A 387 3.77 -9.54 -21.29
C GLU A 387 3.59 -8.85 -19.93
N TYR A 388 2.46 -9.15 -19.29
CA TYR A 388 2.09 -8.74 -17.95
C TYR A 388 2.12 -9.94 -17.00
N VAL A 389 2.53 -9.70 -15.75
CA VAL A 389 2.47 -10.70 -14.69
C VAL A 389 2.06 -10.07 -13.37
N ILE A 390 1.14 -10.74 -12.68
CA ILE A 390 0.60 -10.29 -11.39
C ILE A 390 1.37 -10.98 -10.27
N LEU A 391 1.97 -10.18 -9.39
CA LEU A 391 2.66 -10.62 -8.19
C LEU A 391 1.72 -10.54 -7.00
N VAL A 392 1.59 -11.65 -6.27
CA VAL A 392 0.81 -11.74 -5.03
C VAL A 392 1.59 -12.52 -3.97
N ALA A 393 1.14 -12.47 -2.72
CA ALA A 393 1.67 -13.39 -1.71
C ALA A 393 1.47 -14.85 -2.16
N THR A 394 2.46 -15.72 -1.91
CA THR A 394 2.39 -17.15 -2.33
C THR A 394 1.10 -17.86 -1.86
N GLY A 395 0.53 -17.44 -0.73
CA GLY A 395 -0.74 -17.97 -0.21
C GLY A 395 -1.98 -17.62 -1.04
N ASP A 396 -1.92 -16.56 -1.85
CA ASP A 396 -3.04 -16.03 -2.64
C ASP A 396 -3.05 -16.53 -4.09
N VAL A 397 -1.95 -17.12 -4.57
CA VAL A 397 -1.85 -17.71 -5.92
C VAL A 397 -3.04 -18.63 -6.24
N PRO A 398 -3.48 -19.58 -5.37
CA PRO A 398 -4.63 -20.44 -5.67
C PRO A 398 -5.96 -19.70 -5.87
N ASN A 399 -6.09 -18.47 -5.34
CA ASN A 399 -7.29 -17.64 -5.49
C ASN A 399 -7.23 -16.79 -6.76
N PHE A 400 -6.02 -16.34 -7.15
CA PHE A 400 -5.81 -15.49 -8.33
C PHE A 400 -5.73 -16.28 -9.64
N SER A 401 -5.00 -17.41 -9.69
CA SER A 401 -4.78 -18.18 -10.92
C SER A 401 -6.04 -18.71 -11.64
N PRO A 402 -7.20 -18.94 -10.96
CA PRO A 402 -8.45 -19.26 -11.65
C PRO A 402 -9.07 -18.09 -12.42
N ILE A 403 -8.69 -16.85 -12.10
CA ILE A 403 -9.23 -15.61 -12.69
C ILE A 403 -8.26 -15.04 -13.72
N TRP A 404 -6.96 -15.01 -13.39
CA TRP A 404 -5.92 -14.46 -14.24
C TRP A 404 -4.87 -15.52 -14.63
N PRO A 405 -4.42 -15.56 -15.90
CA PRO A 405 -3.52 -16.61 -16.38
C PRO A 405 -2.08 -16.48 -15.88
N ASN A 406 -1.60 -15.23 -15.69
CA ASN A 406 -0.20 -14.93 -15.40
C ASN A 406 -0.05 -14.41 -13.95
N VAL A 407 -0.01 -15.34 -13.00
CA VAL A 407 0.07 -15.04 -11.56
C VAL A 407 1.29 -15.74 -10.97
N VAL A 408 2.11 -14.99 -10.24
CA VAL A 408 3.35 -15.49 -9.63
C VAL A 408 3.34 -15.19 -8.13
N GLY A 409 3.75 -16.20 -7.35
CA GLY A 409 3.89 -16.06 -5.91
C GLY A 409 5.16 -15.31 -5.54
N VAL A 410 5.07 -14.49 -4.50
CA VAL A 410 6.21 -13.88 -3.84
C VAL A 410 6.28 -14.38 -2.41
N THR A 411 7.39 -15.03 -2.08
CA THR A 411 7.67 -15.43 -0.70
C THR A 411 7.96 -14.18 0.11
N SER A 412 7.23 -13.98 1.22
CA SER A 412 7.34 -12.78 2.07
C SER A 412 7.01 -11.48 1.32
N PHE A 413 5.91 -11.48 0.57
CA PHE A 413 5.37 -10.29 -0.11
C PHE A 413 5.30 -9.08 0.86
N PRO A 414 5.88 -7.92 0.51
CA PRO A 414 5.82 -6.69 1.30
C PRO A 414 4.37 -6.23 1.54
N SER A 415 4.06 -5.71 2.73
CA SER A 415 2.74 -5.12 2.99
C SER A 415 2.73 -3.69 2.52
N LEU A 416 1.95 -3.40 1.48
CA LEU A 416 1.90 -2.09 0.85
C LEU A 416 1.10 -1.11 1.74
N ASN A 417 1.68 0.04 2.07
CA ASN A 417 1.04 1.07 2.88
C ASN A 417 0.04 1.86 2.02
N ASN A 418 -1.21 1.93 2.46
CA ASN A 418 -2.28 2.64 1.75
C ASN A 418 -1.87 4.09 1.43
N ALA A 419 -1.37 4.81 2.43
CA ALA A 419 -1.04 6.24 2.32
C ALA A 419 0.12 6.59 1.36
N GLY A 420 0.94 5.61 0.99
CA GLY A 420 2.13 5.81 0.18
C GLY A 420 3.41 5.18 0.74
N GLU A 421 4.27 4.73 -0.17
CA GLU A 421 5.61 4.20 0.10
C GLU A 421 6.43 4.10 -1.19
N ASN A 422 7.70 3.68 -1.06
CA ASN A 422 8.58 3.40 -2.19
C ASN A 422 8.75 1.89 -2.42
N VAL A 423 8.14 1.38 -3.49
CA VAL A 423 8.25 0.00 -3.95
C VAL A 423 9.36 -0.09 -4.98
N SER A 424 10.31 -1.00 -4.78
CA SER A 424 11.44 -1.22 -5.70
C SER A 424 11.49 -2.67 -6.18
N LEU A 425 11.81 -2.84 -7.46
CA LEU A 425 12.06 -4.12 -8.10
C LEU A 425 13.55 -4.29 -8.35
N MET A 426 14.14 -5.38 -7.86
CA MET A 426 15.55 -5.72 -8.02
C MET A 426 15.71 -7.06 -8.72
N ASP A 427 16.72 -7.17 -9.60
CA ASP A 427 17.08 -8.45 -10.20
C ASP A 427 17.79 -9.37 -9.18
N ALA A 428 18.04 -10.62 -9.57
CA ALA A 428 18.77 -11.59 -8.73
C ALA A 428 20.21 -11.16 -8.38
N GLY A 429 20.77 -10.18 -9.09
CA GLY A 429 22.08 -9.56 -8.84
C GLY A 429 22.02 -8.31 -7.95
N SER A 430 20.85 -7.94 -7.42
CA SER A 430 20.58 -6.72 -6.65
C SER A 430 20.75 -5.41 -7.44
N ASN A 431 20.62 -5.45 -8.76
CA ASN A 431 20.51 -4.23 -9.58
C ASN A 431 19.06 -3.74 -9.56
N LEU A 432 18.88 -2.42 -9.45
CA LEU A 432 17.55 -1.79 -9.54
C LEU A 432 17.01 -1.93 -10.97
N VAL A 433 15.81 -2.50 -11.09
CA VAL A 433 15.10 -2.68 -12.36
C VAL A 433 14.02 -1.60 -12.51
N ASP A 434 13.22 -1.34 -11.48
CA ASP A 434 12.26 -0.23 -11.46
C ASP A 434 11.94 0.20 -10.01
N GLU A 435 11.37 1.40 -9.85
CA GLU A 435 10.88 1.91 -8.57
C GLU A 435 9.66 2.82 -8.73
N VAL A 436 8.78 2.81 -7.71
CA VAL A 436 7.59 3.65 -7.64
C VAL A 436 7.41 4.16 -6.21
N ASN A 437 7.44 5.49 -6.04
CA ASN A 437 7.24 6.15 -4.74
C ASN A 437 5.87 6.82 -4.67
N TYR A 438 4.81 6.01 -4.53
CA TYR A 438 3.43 6.49 -4.62
C TYR A 438 2.94 7.13 -3.31
N THR A 439 1.88 7.95 -3.41
CA THR A 439 1.13 8.51 -2.28
C THR A 439 -0.36 8.55 -2.61
N ASP A 440 -1.25 8.71 -1.62
CA ASP A 440 -2.71 8.82 -1.85
C ASP A 440 -3.07 9.86 -2.92
N SER A 441 -2.36 11.00 -2.93
CA SER A 441 -2.60 12.06 -3.92
C SER A 441 -2.37 11.62 -5.37
N TRP A 442 -1.67 10.50 -5.62
CA TRP A 442 -1.46 9.96 -6.97
C TRP A 442 -2.74 9.39 -7.56
N TYR A 443 -3.74 9.02 -6.75
CA TYR A 443 -5.05 8.60 -7.27
C TYR A 443 -5.69 9.71 -8.11
N GLN A 444 -5.44 10.98 -7.78
CA GLN A 444 -6.01 12.17 -8.43
C GLN A 444 -7.56 12.14 -8.45
N ASP A 445 -8.16 11.40 -7.53
CA ASP A 445 -9.61 11.24 -7.39
C ASP A 445 -9.92 10.93 -5.92
N ALA A 446 -10.49 11.91 -5.23
CA ALA A 446 -10.83 11.81 -3.80
C ALA A 446 -11.85 10.71 -3.47
N SER A 447 -12.54 10.13 -4.48
CA SER A 447 -13.46 9.02 -4.26
C SER A 447 -12.81 7.64 -4.40
N LYS A 448 -11.58 7.58 -4.92
CA LYS A 448 -10.84 6.35 -5.19
C LYS A 448 -9.65 6.13 -4.28
N GLU A 449 -9.17 7.19 -3.63
CA GLU A 449 -8.11 7.11 -2.60
C GLU A 449 -8.56 6.37 -1.34
N ASP A 450 -9.87 6.21 -1.11
CA ASP A 450 -10.46 5.44 0.02
C ASP A 450 -10.42 3.91 -0.19
N GLY A 451 -9.75 3.42 -1.24
CA GLY A 451 -9.47 2.00 -1.50
C GLY A 451 -10.44 1.27 -2.44
N GLY A 452 -10.07 0.03 -2.80
CA GLY A 452 -10.73 -0.80 -3.81
C GLY A 452 -10.34 -0.50 -5.27
N TRP A 453 -9.43 0.46 -5.47
CA TRP A 453 -8.93 0.89 -6.78
C TRP A 453 -7.42 0.75 -6.84
N SER A 454 -6.90 0.26 -7.95
CA SER A 454 -5.47 0.24 -8.22
C SER A 454 -4.97 1.60 -8.72
N LEU A 455 -3.70 1.87 -8.45
CA LEU A 455 -2.93 2.87 -9.17
C LEU A 455 -2.37 2.23 -10.44
N GLU A 456 -2.60 2.88 -11.58
CA GLU A 456 -2.17 2.42 -12.90
C GLU A 456 -1.18 3.42 -13.50
N GLN A 457 -0.10 2.91 -14.09
CA GLN A 457 0.84 3.68 -14.88
C GLN A 457 0.21 4.08 -16.22
N ILE A 458 0.33 5.35 -16.60
CA ILE A 458 -0.26 5.90 -17.83
C ILE A 458 0.56 5.50 -19.06
N ASN A 459 1.89 5.64 -18.98
CA ASN A 459 2.79 5.32 -20.08
C ASN A 459 4.04 4.57 -19.59
N PRO A 460 4.14 3.25 -19.84
CA PRO A 460 5.29 2.45 -19.42
C PRO A 460 6.57 2.75 -20.19
N ASP A 461 6.49 3.39 -21.36
CA ASP A 461 7.66 3.70 -22.20
C ASP A 461 8.42 4.95 -21.69
N LEU A 462 7.86 5.70 -20.74
CA LEU A 462 8.52 6.89 -20.20
C LEU A 462 9.72 6.49 -19.31
N PRO A 463 10.82 7.27 -19.33
CA PRO A 463 11.99 7.00 -18.50
C PRO A 463 11.78 7.28 -17.01
N CYS A 464 10.68 7.95 -16.63
CA CYS A 464 10.33 8.32 -15.27
C CYS A 464 9.04 7.65 -14.80
N SER A 465 8.93 7.44 -13.49
CA SER A 465 7.78 6.85 -12.81
C SER A 465 7.22 7.79 -11.73
N SER A 466 6.84 8.99 -12.15
CA SER A 466 6.36 10.09 -11.28
C SER A 466 4.85 10.15 -11.14
N SER A 467 4.33 10.94 -10.18
CA SER A 467 2.88 11.16 -10.03
C SER A 467 2.16 11.60 -11.31
N ALA A 468 2.85 12.33 -12.20
CA ALA A 468 2.31 12.73 -13.51
C ALA A 468 2.03 11.56 -14.47
N ASN A 469 2.65 10.40 -14.25
CA ASN A 469 2.53 9.20 -15.06
C ASN A 469 1.73 8.09 -14.36
N TRP A 470 1.02 8.42 -13.28
CA TRP A 470 0.23 7.47 -12.48
C TRP A 470 -1.10 8.11 -12.09
N ARG A 471 -2.16 7.31 -12.09
CA ARG A 471 -3.47 7.71 -11.56
C ARG A 471 -4.34 6.53 -11.20
N ALA A 472 -5.46 6.78 -10.53
CA ALA A 472 -6.42 5.74 -10.22
C ALA A 472 -6.96 5.07 -11.49
N SER A 473 -7.14 3.74 -11.44
CA SER A 473 -7.79 2.98 -12.51
C SER A 473 -9.13 3.58 -12.92
N GLU A 474 -9.41 3.60 -14.21
CA GLU A 474 -10.74 3.84 -14.81
C GLU A 474 -11.47 2.53 -15.16
N GLY A 475 -10.88 1.38 -14.83
CA GLY A 475 -11.46 0.05 -14.99
C GLY A 475 -12.74 -0.15 -14.17
N VAL A 476 -13.71 -0.87 -14.72
CA VAL A 476 -15.02 -1.07 -14.07
C VAL A 476 -14.96 -1.89 -12.79
N ASP A 477 -13.94 -2.74 -12.66
CA ASP A 477 -13.75 -3.63 -11.52
C ASP A 477 -12.79 -3.06 -10.46
N GLY A 478 -12.23 -1.87 -10.70
CA GLY A 478 -11.28 -1.20 -9.81
C GLY A 478 -9.81 -1.26 -10.27
N GLY A 479 -9.49 -2.04 -11.30
CA GLY A 479 -8.14 -2.22 -11.86
C GLY A 479 -8.15 -3.03 -13.15
N THR A 480 -6.97 -3.26 -13.73
CA THR A 480 -6.77 -4.02 -14.98
C THR A 480 -5.70 -5.12 -14.90
N PRO A 481 -5.66 -5.94 -13.84
CA PRO A 481 -4.62 -6.94 -13.69
C PRO A 481 -4.63 -7.95 -14.85
N GLY A 482 -3.46 -8.13 -15.47
CA GLY A 482 -3.18 -8.97 -16.63
C GLY A 482 -3.49 -8.33 -17.99
N ASP A 483 -4.02 -7.11 -18.02
CA ASP A 483 -4.45 -6.40 -19.22
C ASP A 483 -3.74 -5.03 -19.36
N VAL A 484 -3.95 -4.35 -20.49
CA VAL A 484 -3.45 -2.97 -20.66
C VAL A 484 -4.18 -2.04 -19.70
N ASN A 485 -3.43 -1.23 -18.96
CA ASN A 485 -3.96 -0.21 -18.05
C ASN A 485 -5.09 0.62 -18.69
N SER A 486 -6.18 0.79 -17.94
CA SER A 486 -7.34 1.56 -18.38
C SER A 486 -7.03 3.02 -18.69
N VAL A 487 -5.98 3.56 -18.04
CA VAL A 487 -5.50 4.93 -18.21
C VAL A 487 -4.37 5.07 -19.23
N TYR A 488 -4.03 3.98 -19.94
CA TYR A 488 -2.91 3.96 -20.87
C TYR A 488 -3.01 5.06 -21.93
N ASN A 489 -1.95 5.86 -22.04
CA ASN A 489 -1.84 6.92 -23.04
C ASN A 489 -0.38 7.11 -23.48
N ASN A 490 -0.12 6.99 -24.78
CA ASN A 490 1.21 7.20 -25.37
C ASN A 490 1.28 8.43 -26.30
N ASP A 491 0.31 9.33 -26.22
CA ASP A 491 0.38 10.61 -26.89
C ASP A 491 1.62 11.38 -26.38
N PRO A 492 2.43 11.94 -27.29
CA PRO A 492 3.65 12.63 -26.89
C PRO A 492 3.30 13.92 -26.14
N ASP A 493 3.83 14.06 -24.94
CA ASP A 493 3.90 15.38 -24.32
C ASP A 493 4.82 16.28 -25.15
N THR A 494 4.37 17.49 -25.42
CA THR A 494 5.10 18.50 -26.20
C THR A 494 5.31 19.79 -25.42
N THR A 495 4.91 19.83 -24.16
CA THR A 495 5.06 20.97 -23.27
C THR A 495 6.41 20.90 -22.60
N SER A 496 7.18 21.99 -22.60
CA SER A 496 8.42 22.05 -21.84
C SER A 496 8.17 22.56 -20.42
N PRO A 497 9.00 22.17 -19.43
CA PRO A 497 8.89 22.68 -18.07
C PRO A 497 9.11 24.19 -18.04
N ASN A 498 8.40 24.90 -17.18
CA ASN A 498 8.55 26.35 -16.94
C ASN A 498 8.97 26.60 -15.49
N LEU A 499 9.74 27.65 -15.24
CA LEU A 499 10.17 28.05 -13.91
C LEU A 499 9.09 28.93 -13.28
N ASN A 500 8.36 28.38 -12.30
CA ASN A 500 7.23 29.09 -11.69
C ASN A 500 7.68 30.13 -10.65
N VAL A 501 8.54 29.72 -9.72
CA VAL A 501 8.99 30.56 -8.60
C VAL A 501 10.38 30.17 -8.12
N VAL A 502 11.11 31.13 -7.56
CA VAL A 502 12.36 30.90 -6.84
C VAL A 502 12.23 31.43 -5.41
N THR A 503 12.22 30.51 -4.45
CA THR A 503 12.14 30.80 -3.03
C THR A 503 13.55 30.88 -2.43
N VAL A 504 13.78 31.87 -1.57
CA VAL A 504 15.04 32.01 -0.84
C VAL A 504 14.95 31.20 0.46
N LEU A 505 15.69 30.11 0.57
CA LEU A 505 15.73 29.30 1.81
C LEU A 505 16.67 29.92 2.84
N ASP A 506 17.82 30.41 2.37
CA ASP A 506 18.77 31.19 3.15
C ASP A 506 19.61 32.07 2.22
N ASN A 507 20.61 32.80 2.74
CA ASN A 507 21.40 33.72 1.93
C ASN A 507 22.35 33.04 0.92
N LEU A 508 22.50 31.72 0.94
CA LEU A 508 23.31 30.91 0.02
C LEU A 508 22.51 29.84 -0.71
N THR A 509 21.23 29.64 -0.39
CA THR A 509 20.43 28.52 -0.92
C THR A 509 19.10 29.02 -1.46
N LEU A 510 18.81 28.67 -2.72
CA LEU A 510 17.52 28.91 -3.36
C LEU A 510 16.82 27.57 -3.67
N LEU A 511 15.49 27.62 -3.72
CA LEU A 511 14.63 26.55 -4.20
C LEU A 511 13.87 27.04 -5.44
N ALA A 512 14.15 26.48 -6.60
CA ALA A 512 13.44 26.74 -7.84
C ALA A 512 12.33 25.68 -8.03
N HIS A 513 11.10 26.12 -8.23
CA HIS A 513 9.94 25.25 -8.44
C HIS A 513 9.48 25.33 -9.90
N PHE A 514 9.28 24.18 -10.54
CA PHE A 514 8.88 24.06 -11.95
C PHE A 514 7.40 23.73 -12.13
N SER A 515 6.89 23.88 -13.35
CA SER A 515 5.52 23.49 -13.72
C SER A 515 5.29 21.98 -13.77
N GLU A 516 6.37 21.21 -13.91
CA GLU A 516 6.39 19.75 -14.04
C GLU A 516 7.76 19.21 -13.63
N GLU A 517 7.88 17.89 -13.53
CA GLU A 517 9.09 17.24 -13.05
C GLU A 517 10.23 17.38 -14.05
N VAL A 518 11.44 17.62 -13.54
CA VAL A 518 12.63 17.80 -14.37
C VAL A 518 13.64 16.67 -14.17
N VAL A 519 14.17 16.13 -15.27
CA VAL A 519 15.16 15.04 -15.27
C VAL A 519 16.59 15.57 -15.10
N GLY A 520 16.81 16.85 -15.37
CA GLY A 520 18.10 17.52 -15.25
C GLY A 520 17.98 18.87 -14.53
N PRO A 521 19.01 19.29 -13.79
CA PRO A 521 18.96 20.57 -13.08
C PRO A 521 18.98 21.80 -14.00
N GLY A 522 19.33 21.64 -15.28
CA GLY A 522 19.57 22.76 -16.19
C GLY A 522 20.76 23.64 -15.78
N ALA A 523 20.99 24.71 -16.55
CA ALA A 523 22.00 25.71 -16.28
C ALA A 523 21.36 26.97 -15.69
N PHE A 524 21.66 27.25 -14.43
CA PHE A 524 21.21 28.46 -13.73
C PHE A 524 22.24 29.58 -13.76
N SER A 525 21.75 30.81 -13.90
CA SER A 525 22.51 32.03 -13.66
C SER A 525 21.69 33.02 -12.83
N VAL A 526 22.36 33.81 -11.99
CA VAL A 526 21.71 34.78 -11.10
C VAL A 526 22.29 36.16 -11.38
N ALA A 527 21.41 37.15 -11.61
CA ALA A 527 21.74 38.55 -11.87
C ALA A 527 21.13 39.47 -10.80
N PRO A 528 21.80 40.52 -10.28
CA PRO A 528 23.22 40.86 -10.46
C PRO A 528 24.14 39.67 -10.14
N SER A 529 25.30 39.60 -10.81
CA SER A 529 26.10 38.36 -10.88
C SER A 529 26.45 37.77 -9.51
N ILE A 530 25.85 36.62 -9.22
CA ILE A 530 26.20 35.72 -8.10
C ILE A 530 26.69 34.41 -8.71
N SER A 531 27.83 33.90 -8.25
CA SER A 531 28.33 32.59 -8.69
C SER A 531 27.40 31.48 -8.21
N VAL A 532 27.01 30.55 -9.07
CA VAL A 532 26.29 29.32 -8.68
C VAL A 532 27.32 28.22 -8.41
N SER A 533 27.27 27.63 -7.22
CA SER A 533 28.19 26.58 -6.76
C SER A 533 27.74 25.19 -7.20
N SER A 534 26.44 24.88 -7.03
CA SER A 534 25.84 23.61 -7.44
C SER A 534 24.36 23.78 -7.71
N VAL A 535 23.83 22.91 -8.57
CA VAL A 535 22.41 22.82 -8.88
C VAL A 535 22.04 21.34 -8.89
N THR A 536 21.02 20.97 -8.12
CA THR A 536 20.59 19.58 -7.97
C THR A 536 19.07 19.48 -7.98
N VAL A 537 18.52 18.59 -8.80
CA VAL A 537 17.11 18.20 -8.72
C VAL A 537 16.89 17.51 -7.37
N SER A 538 15.81 17.86 -6.67
CA SER A 538 15.46 17.25 -5.40
C SER A 538 14.98 15.82 -5.62
N ALA A 539 15.69 14.85 -5.03
CA ALA A 539 15.37 13.43 -5.16
C ALA A 539 13.97 13.07 -4.62
N SER A 540 13.49 13.80 -3.61
CA SER A 540 12.17 13.56 -3.00
C SER A 540 11.03 14.29 -3.69
N ASN A 541 11.33 15.27 -4.55
CA ASN A 541 10.32 16.03 -5.30
C ASN A 541 10.97 16.66 -6.55
N PRO A 542 10.96 15.97 -7.70
CA PRO A 542 11.61 16.43 -8.92
C PRO A 542 10.98 17.69 -9.56
N LEU A 543 9.91 18.25 -9.00
CA LEU A 543 9.44 19.61 -9.34
C LEU A 543 10.39 20.69 -8.81
N ASN A 544 11.24 20.35 -7.85
CA ASN A 544 12.10 21.28 -7.15
C ASN A 544 13.57 21.09 -7.51
N VAL A 545 14.24 22.21 -7.75
CA VAL A 545 15.69 22.27 -7.97
C VAL A 545 16.32 23.13 -6.88
N VAL A 546 17.25 22.54 -6.14
CA VAL A 546 18.03 23.25 -5.12
C VAL A 546 19.25 23.88 -5.77
N ILE A 547 19.42 25.18 -5.57
CA ILE A 547 20.53 25.97 -6.12
C ILE A 547 21.37 26.48 -4.95
N SER A 548 22.63 26.03 -4.88
CA SER A 548 23.59 26.56 -3.92
C SER A 548 24.43 27.65 -4.57
N LEU A 549 24.50 28.80 -3.93
CA LEU A 549 25.24 29.98 -4.37
C LEU A 549 26.66 29.97 -3.78
N GLY A 550 27.63 30.45 -4.56
CA GLY A 550 29.02 30.63 -4.15
C GLY A 550 29.30 31.95 -3.43
N ALA A 551 28.31 32.85 -3.37
CA ALA A 551 28.37 34.09 -2.59
C ALA A 551 26.99 34.40 -2.00
N ALA A 552 26.97 35.03 -0.83
CA ALA A 552 25.73 35.35 -0.13
C ALA A 552 24.94 36.43 -0.87
N LEU A 553 23.61 36.30 -0.86
CA LEU A 553 22.68 37.32 -1.35
C LEU A 553 22.73 38.56 -0.45
N ASP A 554 22.66 39.72 -1.07
CA ASP A 554 22.51 41.00 -0.38
C ASP A 554 21.02 41.23 -0.08
N THR A 555 20.70 41.45 1.20
CA THR A 555 19.34 41.76 1.65
C THR A 555 18.78 42.99 0.92
N GLY A 556 17.53 42.90 0.47
CA GLY A 556 16.84 44.00 -0.20
C GLY A 556 17.20 44.20 -1.66
N THR A 557 18.07 43.37 -2.23
CA THR A 557 18.43 43.42 -3.66
C THR A 557 17.52 42.50 -4.45
N ILE A 558 16.91 43.02 -5.52
CA ILE A 558 16.15 42.20 -6.48
C ILE A 558 17.15 41.45 -7.36
N TYR A 559 17.02 40.12 -7.35
CA TYR A 559 17.76 39.23 -8.22
C TYR A 559 16.84 38.63 -9.29
N THR A 560 17.40 38.23 -10.41
CA THR A 560 16.76 37.43 -11.46
C THR A 560 17.51 36.10 -11.57
N ALA A 561 16.82 34.99 -11.39
CA ALA A 561 17.31 33.66 -11.74
C ALA A 561 16.88 33.34 -13.17
N THR A 562 17.83 32.95 -14.03
CA THR A 562 17.57 32.47 -15.38
C THR A 562 18.01 31.01 -15.48
N VAL A 563 17.16 30.14 -16.01
CA VAL A 563 17.42 28.72 -16.25
C VAL A 563 17.31 28.38 -17.73
N SER A 564 18.13 27.44 -18.20
CA SER A 564 18.04 26.89 -19.56
C SER A 564 18.50 25.43 -19.60
N GLY A 565 18.03 24.66 -20.57
CA GLY A 565 18.51 23.31 -20.86
C GLY A 565 18.11 22.23 -19.86
N THR A 566 17.18 22.52 -18.94
CA THR A 566 16.46 21.46 -18.20
C THR A 566 15.42 20.81 -19.12
N SER A 567 15.02 19.58 -18.84
CA SER A 567 13.97 18.86 -19.58
C SER A 567 13.07 18.08 -18.65
N ASP A 568 11.85 17.84 -19.09
CA ASP A 568 10.93 16.90 -18.45
C ASP A 568 11.31 15.43 -18.76
N CYS A 569 10.46 14.51 -18.30
CA CYS A 569 10.55 13.08 -18.54
C CYS A 569 10.23 12.66 -19.97
N SER A 570 9.45 13.46 -20.69
CA SER A 570 9.10 13.24 -22.09
C SER A 570 10.19 13.72 -23.06
N GLY A 571 11.21 14.41 -22.55
CA GLY A 571 12.35 14.94 -23.30
C GLY A 571 12.15 16.35 -23.86
N ASN A 572 11.10 17.06 -23.46
CA ASN A 572 10.87 18.46 -23.82
C ASN A 572 11.84 19.36 -23.08
N VAL A 573 12.74 20.01 -23.83
CA VAL A 573 13.80 20.85 -23.26
C VAL A 573 13.33 22.30 -23.12
N LEU A 574 13.44 22.84 -21.90
CA LEU A 574 13.27 24.27 -21.63
C LEU A 574 14.38 25.08 -22.29
N SER A 575 14.02 25.93 -23.25
CA SER A 575 14.98 26.78 -23.94
C SER A 575 15.59 27.84 -23.03
N SER A 576 14.75 28.62 -22.33
CA SER A 576 15.15 29.57 -21.30
C SER A 576 13.92 30.06 -20.55
N ASP A 577 14.05 30.30 -19.26
CA ASP A 577 13.03 30.99 -18.45
C ASP A 577 13.68 31.83 -17.35
N GLU A 578 12.96 32.82 -16.82
CA GLU A 578 13.48 33.71 -15.77
C GLU A 578 12.45 34.14 -14.73
N VAL A 579 12.87 34.18 -13.46
CA VAL A 579 12.04 34.61 -12.33
C VAL A 579 12.82 35.57 -11.44
N GLN A 580 12.14 36.62 -10.96
CA GLN A 580 12.69 37.54 -9.97
C GLN A 580 12.46 37.05 -8.54
N PHE A 581 13.45 37.25 -7.68
CA PHE A 581 13.39 36.92 -6.26
C PHE A 581 14.19 37.93 -5.44
N ILE A 582 14.03 37.92 -4.12
CA ILE A 582 14.69 38.84 -3.20
C ILE A 582 14.91 38.19 -1.85
N LEU A 583 16.04 38.47 -1.20
CA LEU A 583 16.23 38.18 0.22
C LEU A 583 15.61 39.34 1.04
N PRO A 584 14.47 39.15 1.72
CA PRO A 584 13.81 40.22 2.47
C PRO A 584 14.61 40.66 3.69
N HIS A 585 14.31 41.86 4.18
CA HIS A 585 14.87 42.33 5.44
C HIS A 585 14.17 41.66 6.61
N LEU A 586 14.90 41.48 7.71
CA LEU A 586 14.26 41.21 9.00
C LEU A 586 13.35 42.40 9.36
N PRO A 587 12.06 42.16 9.63
CA PRO A 587 11.12 43.21 9.90
C PRO A 587 11.39 43.85 11.26
N LYS A 588 11.13 45.15 11.36
CA LYS A 588 11.24 45.92 12.61
C LYS A 588 9.92 46.57 12.96
N LYS A 589 9.81 46.99 14.22
CA LYS A 589 8.64 47.73 14.71
C LYS A 589 8.37 48.94 13.80
N ARG A 590 7.12 49.09 13.38
CA ARG A 590 6.62 50.11 12.43
C ARG A 590 7.14 49.99 10.98
N ASP A 591 7.82 48.91 10.61
CA ASP A 591 8.07 48.68 9.18
C ASP A 591 6.76 48.38 8.45
N LEU A 592 5.88 47.57 9.06
CA LEU A 592 4.50 47.34 8.62
C LEU A 592 3.53 47.95 9.64
N ILE A 593 2.64 48.83 9.19
CA ILE A 593 1.67 49.55 10.03
C ILE A 593 0.23 49.28 9.56
N ILE A 594 -0.75 49.33 10.47
CA ILE A 594 -2.16 49.13 10.11
C ILE A 594 -2.64 50.36 9.33
N ASN A 595 -3.29 50.12 8.20
CA ASN A 595 -3.68 51.15 7.25
C ASN A 595 -5.19 51.24 7.03
N GLU A 596 -5.87 50.09 7.00
CA GLU A 596 -7.32 50.02 6.78
C GLU A 596 -7.87 48.81 7.54
N VAL A 597 -9.04 48.93 8.15
CA VAL A 597 -9.70 47.82 8.86
C VAL A 597 -11.18 47.79 8.51
N LEU A 598 -11.65 46.64 8.02
CA LEU A 598 -13.06 46.31 7.90
C LEU A 598 -13.41 45.28 8.98
N PHE A 599 -14.26 45.68 9.92
CA PHE A 599 -14.71 44.85 11.06
C PHE A 599 -16.23 44.66 11.09
N ASN A 600 -16.93 45.14 10.06
CA ASN A 600 -18.38 44.97 9.87
C ASN A 600 -18.67 44.75 8.37
N PRO A 601 -18.30 43.60 7.79
CA PRO A 601 -18.47 43.32 6.36
C PRO A 601 -19.95 43.15 5.99
N PHE A 602 -20.25 43.17 4.69
CA PHE A 602 -21.59 42.81 4.22
C PHE A 602 -21.98 41.39 4.67
N THR A 603 -23.28 41.09 4.69
CA THR A 603 -23.76 39.74 5.02
C THR A 603 -23.16 38.71 4.05
N GLY A 604 -22.33 37.80 4.57
CA GLY A 604 -21.62 36.79 3.78
C GLY A 604 -20.26 37.25 3.23
N GLY A 605 -19.85 38.49 3.53
CA GLY A 605 -18.50 39.01 3.31
C GLY A 605 -17.52 38.56 4.39
N SER A 606 -16.28 39.07 4.32
CA SER A 606 -15.20 38.73 5.24
C SER A 606 -14.52 39.99 5.77
N ASP A 607 -14.13 39.96 7.05
CA ASP A 607 -13.29 40.99 7.65
C ASP A 607 -11.95 41.08 6.92
N PHE A 608 -11.34 42.27 6.96
CA PHE A 608 -9.95 42.40 6.54
C PHE A 608 -9.19 43.43 7.35
N VAL A 609 -7.88 43.19 7.45
CA VAL A 609 -6.91 44.15 7.96
C VAL A 609 -5.91 44.42 6.86
N GLU A 610 -5.81 45.66 6.42
CA GLU A 610 -4.76 46.10 5.51
C GLU A 610 -3.60 46.70 6.30
N ALA A 611 -2.39 46.39 5.86
CA ALA A 611 -1.17 46.99 6.36
C ALA A 611 -0.36 47.65 5.25
N TYR A 612 0.29 48.77 5.59
CA TYR A 612 1.17 49.54 4.73
C TYR A 612 2.63 49.37 5.16
N ASN A 613 3.54 49.19 4.19
CA ASN A 613 4.97 49.16 4.45
C ASN A 613 5.53 50.58 4.54
N ASN A 614 5.66 51.08 5.76
CA ASN A 614 6.15 52.40 6.12
C ASN A 614 7.69 52.49 6.18
N SER A 615 8.40 51.59 5.53
CA SER A 615 9.86 51.53 5.54
C SER A 615 10.46 51.44 4.13
N PRO A 616 11.75 51.77 3.96
CA PRO A 616 12.46 51.54 2.69
C PRO A 616 12.88 50.07 2.51
N ARG A 617 12.36 49.12 3.30
CA ARG A 617 12.75 47.71 3.31
C ARG A 617 11.71 46.86 2.61
N TYR A 618 12.14 45.82 1.90
CA TYR A 618 11.27 44.71 1.51
C TYR A 618 10.99 43.83 2.72
N ILE A 619 9.71 43.64 3.04
CA ILE A 619 9.25 42.89 4.21
C ILE A 619 8.50 41.67 3.71
N ASP A 620 8.90 40.49 4.17
CA ASP A 620 8.06 39.29 4.03
C ASP A 620 7.14 39.20 5.24
N VAL A 621 5.85 38.98 4.99
CA VAL A 621 4.86 38.81 6.07
C VAL A 621 4.79 37.39 6.60
N TYR A 622 5.47 36.43 5.96
CA TYR A 622 5.61 35.09 6.51
C TYR A 622 6.09 35.14 7.96
N GLY A 623 5.37 34.46 8.84
CA GLY A 623 5.67 34.39 10.26
C GLY A 623 5.19 35.57 11.10
N PHE A 624 4.50 36.56 10.52
CA PHE A 624 3.79 37.56 11.29
C PHE A 624 2.57 36.94 11.98
N TYR A 625 2.03 37.64 12.98
CA TYR A 625 0.75 37.29 13.57
C TYR A 625 -0.23 38.46 13.56
N LEU A 626 -1.49 38.16 13.27
CA LEU A 626 -2.64 39.04 13.50
C LEU A 626 -3.28 38.63 14.83
N ALA A 627 -3.45 39.57 15.75
CA ALA A 627 -3.92 39.28 17.11
C ALA A 627 -4.96 40.30 17.57
N ASP A 628 -5.75 39.92 18.58
CA ASP A 628 -6.68 40.81 19.28
C ASP A 628 -6.19 41.10 20.72
N PHE A 629 -6.94 41.92 21.45
CA PHE A 629 -6.72 42.13 22.88
C PHE A 629 -7.93 41.67 23.67
N SER A 630 -7.75 40.66 24.52
CA SER A 630 -8.78 40.17 25.41
C SER A 630 -8.19 39.75 26.75
N SER A 631 -8.99 39.82 27.81
CA SER A 631 -8.58 39.43 29.17
C SER A 631 -7.30 40.12 29.66
N ASP A 632 -7.14 41.42 29.36
CA ASP A 632 -5.97 42.26 29.68
C ASP A 632 -4.64 41.77 29.06
N THR A 633 -4.70 41.01 27.96
CA THR A 633 -3.53 40.49 27.23
C THR A 633 -3.74 40.48 25.72
N ILE A 634 -2.64 40.53 24.94
CA ILE A 634 -2.70 40.23 23.50
C ILE A 634 -3.02 38.74 23.35
N SER A 635 -4.06 38.42 22.59
CA SER A 635 -4.64 37.08 22.48
C SER A 635 -5.02 36.72 21.04
N ASN A 636 -5.49 35.49 20.85
CA ASN A 636 -6.03 34.99 19.57
C ASN A 636 -5.11 35.20 18.36
N ALA A 637 -3.79 35.12 18.58
CA ALA A 637 -2.80 35.32 17.52
C ALA A 637 -2.95 34.27 16.42
N LYS A 638 -3.15 34.73 15.19
CA LYS A 638 -3.25 33.95 13.96
C LYS A 638 -1.97 34.10 13.17
N PHE A 639 -1.35 32.97 12.86
CA PHE A 639 -0.08 32.90 12.15
C PHE A 639 -0.26 33.08 10.65
N VAL A 640 0.56 33.91 10.03
CA VAL A 640 0.61 34.07 8.57
C VAL A 640 1.61 33.06 7.99
N ASP A 641 1.10 32.00 7.34
CA ASP A 641 1.89 30.91 6.74
C ASP A 641 2.17 31.10 5.24
N GLU A 642 1.85 32.28 4.70
CA GLU A 642 2.09 32.62 3.28
C GLU A 642 3.30 33.55 3.15
N ASN A 643 4.21 33.25 2.21
CA ASN A 643 5.30 34.16 1.85
C ASN A 643 4.76 35.23 0.92
N PHE A 644 4.80 36.49 1.37
CA PHE A 644 4.34 37.62 0.57
C PHE A 644 5.22 38.83 0.84
N ILE A 645 5.94 39.26 -0.21
CA ILE A 645 6.88 40.38 -0.13
C ILE A 645 6.14 41.71 -0.33
N VAL A 646 6.04 42.49 0.74
CA VAL A 646 5.59 43.88 0.69
C VAL A 646 6.78 44.77 0.36
N ALA A 647 6.79 45.32 -0.86
CA ALA A 647 7.78 46.30 -1.28
C ALA A 647 7.69 47.60 -0.47
N PRO A 648 8.75 48.43 -0.43
CA PRO A 648 8.68 49.76 0.18
C PRO A 648 7.49 50.59 -0.32
N GLY A 649 6.67 51.11 0.60
CA GLY A 649 5.45 51.84 0.27
C GLY A 649 4.32 50.99 -0.34
N GLY A 650 4.42 49.66 -0.26
CA GLY A 650 3.39 48.73 -0.70
C GLY A 650 2.34 48.43 0.37
N TYR A 651 1.25 47.81 -0.07
CA TYR A 651 0.10 47.42 0.76
C TYR A 651 -0.04 45.89 0.77
N VAL A 652 -0.62 45.35 1.85
CA VAL A 652 -1.00 43.94 1.97
C VAL A 652 -2.31 43.83 2.74
N VAL A 653 -3.24 43.01 2.24
CA VAL A 653 -4.57 42.78 2.82
C VAL A 653 -4.63 41.38 3.40
N PHE A 654 -4.89 41.26 4.69
CA PHE A 654 -5.12 39.99 5.40
C PHE A 654 -6.63 39.77 5.55
N THR A 655 -7.14 38.60 5.13
CA THR A 655 -8.57 38.26 5.20
C THR A 655 -8.78 36.75 5.18
N GLU A 656 -9.89 36.26 5.73
CA GLU A 656 -10.23 34.82 5.71
C GLU A 656 -10.75 34.37 4.33
N ASP A 657 -11.37 35.28 3.57
CA ASP A 657 -11.88 35.02 2.21
C ASP A 657 -11.55 36.18 1.26
N SER A 658 -10.42 36.04 0.54
CA SER A 658 -9.98 37.05 -0.43
C SER A 658 -10.92 37.17 -1.63
N THR A 659 -11.70 36.14 -1.94
CA THR A 659 -12.67 36.16 -3.04
C THR A 659 -13.90 36.97 -2.65
N ALA A 660 -14.40 36.82 -1.42
CA ALA A 660 -15.49 37.63 -0.89
C ALA A 660 -15.14 39.12 -0.93
N VAL A 661 -13.98 39.52 -0.39
CA VAL A 661 -13.53 40.93 -0.38
C VAL A 661 -13.39 41.49 -1.80
N LYS A 662 -12.81 40.74 -2.75
CA LYS A 662 -12.68 41.19 -4.16
C LYS A 662 -14.03 41.32 -4.88
N ASN A 663 -15.03 40.53 -4.49
CA ASN A 663 -16.38 40.63 -5.05
C ASN A 663 -17.15 41.82 -4.48
N ASP A 664 -16.99 42.09 -3.19
CA ASP A 664 -17.63 43.20 -2.50
C ASP A 664 -17.02 44.55 -2.93
N TYR A 665 -15.70 44.59 -3.15
CA TYR A 665 -14.95 45.79 -3.51
C TYR A 665 -14.26 45.66 -4.88
N LEU A 666 -14.96 46.10 -5.93
CA LEU A 666 -14.52 45.90 -7.34
C LEU A 666 -13.18 46.55 -7.71
N ASN A 667 -12.71 47.54 -6.93
CA ASN A 667 -11.44 48.23 -7.16
C ASN A 667 -10.25 47.57 -6.42
N ALA A 668 -10.51 46.49 -5.68
CA ALA A 668 -9.50 45.75 -4.93
C ALA A 668 -8.31 45.32 -5.80
N GLN A 669 -7.08 45.46 -5.30
CA GLN A 669 -5.88 45.04 -6.03
C GLN A 669 -5.59 43.55 -5.78
N SER A 670 -6.00 42.68 -6.70
CA SER A 670 -5.94 41.22 -6.55
C SER A 670 -4.56 40.65 -6.16
N GLY A 671 -3.47 41.30 -6.55
CA GLY A 671 -2.09 40.88 -6.22
C GLY A 671 -1.56 41.34 -4.86
N ARG A 672 -2.44 41.81 -3.96
CA ARG A 672 -2.08 42.35 -2.63
C ARG A 672 -2.69 41.58 -1.45
N PHE A 673 -3.33 40.45 -1.70
CA PHE A 673 -4.04 39.68 -0.70
C PHE A 673 -3.21 38.52 -0.16
N VAL A 674 -3.27 38.33 1.15
CA VAL A 674 -2.79 37.14 1.86
C VAL A 674 -3.99 36.56 2.58
N GLN A 675 -4.41 35.35 2.18
CA GLN A 675 -5.58 34.71 2.77
C GLN A 675 -5.14 33.93 4.01
N THR A 676 -5.59 34.36 5.19
CA THR A 676 -5.15 33.84 6.49
C THR A 676 -6.28 33.94 7.50
N ASP A 677 -6.25 33.07 8.52
CA ASP A 677 -7.14 33.20 9.67
C ASP A 677 -7.01 34.59 10.30
N LEU A 678 -8.13 35.16 10.73
CA LEU A 678 -8.13 36.40 11.50
C LEU A 678 -8.63 36.18 12.94
N PRO A 679 -8.18 37.00 13.89
CA PRO A 679 -8.85 37.15 15.17
C PRO A 679 -10.32 37.56 14.97
N THR A 680 -11.15 37.32 15.96
CA THR A 680 -12.56 37.72 15.89
C THR A 680 -12.69 39.20 16.20
N TYR A 681 -12.93 40.00 15.17
CA TYR A 681 -13.19 41.43 15.31
C TYR A 681 -14.69 41.65 15.53
N SER A 682 -15.05 42.37 16.60
CA SER A 682 -16.45 42.70 16.89
C SER A 682 -16.89 43.93 16.11
N ASN A 683 -18.16 43.95 15.66
CA ASN A 683 -18.73 45.06 14.91
C ASN A 683 -18.86 46.36 15.74
N GLU A 684 -18.77 46.31 17.08
CA GLU A 684 -18.93 47.49 17.95
C GLU A 684 -17.58 48.14 18.30
N SER A 685 -16.63 47.36 18.81
CA SER A 685 -15.27 47.83 19.14
C SER A 685 -14.31 46.66 19.31
N GLY A 686 -13.02 46.90 19.09
CA GLY A 686 -12.00 45.87 19.23
C GLY A 686 -10.60 46.42 19.04
N ASP A 687 -9.62 45.51 19.11
CA ASP A 687 -8.22 45.85 18.90
C ASP A 687 -7.61 44.93 17.84
N VAL A 688 -6.87 45.53 16.92
CA VAL A 688 -6.09 44.84 15.88
C VAL A 688 -4.60 44.99 16.22
N TYR A 689 -3.89 43.88 16.30
CA TYR A 689 -2.44 43.86 16.49
C TYR A 689 -1.76 43.16 15.32
N ILE A 690 -0.70 43.78 14.81
CA ILE A 690 0.26 43.11 13.92
C ILE A 690 1.53 42.84 14.75
N LEU A 691 1.84 41.56 14.95
CA LEU A 691 3.05 41.11 15.65
C LEU A 691 4.10 40.66 14.65
N LEU A 692 5.34 41.04 14.92
CA LEU A 692 6.51 40.53 14.21
C LEU A 692 6.75 39.05 14.58
N PRO A 693 7.50 38.28 13.77
CA PRO A 693 7.93 36.91 14.12
C PRO A 693 8.69 36.79 15.45
N SER A 694 9.17 37.91 16.01
CA SER A 694 9.82 37.99 17.32
C SER A 694 8.86 38.29 18.48
N ASP A 695 7.56 38.08 18.31
CA ASP A 695 6.47 38.41 19.26
C ASP A 695 6.42 39.89 19.68
N THR A 696 7.04 40.78 18.90
CA THR A 696 7.05 42.21 19.18
C THR A 696 5.96 42.90 18.38
N VAL A 697 5.18 43.77 19.02
CA VAL A 697 4.14 44.56 18.32
C VAL A 697 4.78 45.47 17.27
N SER A 698 4.41 45.27 16.00
CA SER A 698 4.76 46.17 14.90
C SER A 698 3.90 47.43 14.96
N ASP A 699 2.58 47.25 14.99
CA ASP A 699 1.57 48.29 15.14
C ASP A 699 0.30 47.73 15.79
N SER A 700 -0.53 48.60 16.35
CA SER A 700 -1.78 48.23 17.02
C SER A 700 -2.81 49.32 16.89
N PHE A 701 -4.05 48.96 16.56
CA PHE A 701 -5.17 49.88 16.37
C PHE A 701 -6.38 49.44 17.20
N SER A 702 -6.84 50.30 18.10
CA SER A 702 -8.10 50.15 18.83
C SER A 702 -9.20 50.89 18.08
N TYR A 703 -10.18 50.17 17.56
CA TYR A 703 -11.29 50.74 16.79
C TYR A 703 -12.60 50.72 17.59
N HIS A 704 -13.53 51.59 17.19
CA HIS A 704 -14.91 51.63 17.67
C HIS A 704 -15.83 52.06 16.51
N GLU A 705 -17.05 51.53 16.43
CA GLU A 705 -18.01 51.84 15.36
C GLU A 705 -18.28 53.34 15.22
N ASP A 706 -18.36 54.06 16.34
CA ASP A 706 -18.47 55.52 16.43
C ASP A 706 -17.33 56.33 15.78
N MET A 707 -16.25 55.69 15.34
CA MET A 707 -15.20 56.33 14.53
C MET A 707 -15.61 56.49 13.07
N HIS A 708 -16.67 55.83 12.62
CA HIS A 708 -17.24 56.08 11.31
C HIS A 708 -17.86 57.48 11.23
N PHE A 709 -17.88 58.03 10.02
CA PHE A 709 -18.48 59.32 9.73
C PHE A 709 -19.93 59.36 10.22
N GLY A 710 -20.25 60.33 11.09
CA GLY A 710 -21.49 60.33 11.87
C GLY A 710 -22.80 60.45 11.07
N LEU A 711 -22.74 60.68 9.75
CA LEU A 711 -23.90 60.70 8.84
C LEU A 711 -24.17 59.36 8.14
N ILE A 712 -23.30 58.37 8.33
CA ILE A 712 -23.53 57.00 7.88
C ILE A 712 -24.65 56.40 8.73
N ASN A 713 -25.71 55.92 8.06
CA ASN A 713 -26.85 55.29 8.73
C ASN A 713 -26.66 53.78 8.93
N ASP A 714 -25.84 53.16 8.07
CA ASP A 714 -25.58 51.73 8.02
C ASP A 714 -24.08 51.54 7.72
N PRO A 715 -23.26 51.17 8.72
CA PRO A 715 -21.82 51.01 8.56
C PRO A 715 -21.44 49.66 7.92
N ASP A 716 -22.41 48.80 7.55
CA ASP A 716 -22.13 47.51 6.91
C ASP A 716 -21.33 47.70 5.62
N GLY A 717 -20.20 47.01 5.52
CA GLY A 717 -19.29 47.03 4.39
C GLY A 717 -18.45 48.30 4.26
N ILE A 718 -18.37 49.15 5.30
CA ILE A 718 -17.56 50.37 5.29
C ILE A 718 -16.32 50.19 6.16
N SER A 719 -15.13 50.36 5.59
CA SER A 719 -13.88 50.27 6.35
C SER A 719 -13.52 51.59 7.05
N LEU A 720 -12.68 51.48 8.09
CA LEU A 720 -11.95 52.62 8.62
C LEU A 720 -10.59 52.71 7.95
N GLU A 721 -10.30 53.89 7.40
CA GLU A 721 -9.07 54.21 6.69
C GLU A 721 -8.21 55.19 7.50
N ARG A 722 -6.91 54.92 7.57
CA ARG A 722 -5.92 55.81 8.14
C ARG A 722 -5.69 57.03 7.25
N ILE A 723 -5.67 58.22 7.85
CA ILE A 723 -5.50 59.50 7.14
C ILE A 723 -4.02 59.82 6.90
N ASP A 724 -3.16 59.56 7.89
CA ASP A 724 -1.73 59.88 7.86
C ASP A 724 -0.88 58.78 8.55
N PHE A 725 0.17 58.33 7.86
CA PHE A 725 1.08 57.29 8.32
C PHE A 725 2.02 57.75 9.44
N ASP A 726 2.36 59.04 9.46
CA ASP A 726 3.28 59.63 10.44
C ASP A 726 2.59 59.98 11.77
N ARG A 727 1.26 60.09 11.76
CA ARG A 727 0.45 60.24 12.98
C ARG A 727 0.35 58.94 13.76
N ALA A 728 0.07 59.07 15.07
CA ALA A 728 -0.07 57.92 15.95
C ALA A 728 -1.28 57.06 15.54
N THR A 729 -1.11 55.74 15.53
CA THR A 729 -2.16 54.80 15.11
C THR A 729 -3.42 54.89 15.97
N ASN A 730 -3.28 55.13 17.27
CA ASN A 730 -4.44 55.26 18.20
C ASN A 730 -4.89 56.71 18.42
N ASP A 731 -4.50 57.65 17.55
CA ASP A 731 -5.13 58.96 17.50
C ASP A 731 -6.49 58.82 16.79
N ALA A 732 -7.58 59.04 17.52
CA ALA A 732 -8.94 58.91 16.98
C ALA A 732 -9.22 59.88 15.82
N ASN A 733 -8.47 60.99 15.72
CA ASN A 733 -8.59 61.94 14.61
C ASN A 733 -7.74 61.55 13.39
N ASN A 734 -7.11 60.37 13.39
CA ASN A 734 -6.26 59.87 12.30
C ASN A 734 -6.94 58.76 11.48
N TRP A 735 -8.22 58.53 11.71
CA TRP A 735 -9.02 57.53 11.03
C TRP A 735 -10.33 58.15 10.57
N HIS A 736 -10.83 57.69 9.43
CA HIS A 736 -12.12 58.11 8.90
C HIS A 736 -12.76 56.96 8.11
N SER A 737 -14.06 57.02 7.88
CA SER A 737 -14.73 56.08 6.97
C SER A 737 -14.19 56.23 5.56
N ALA A 738 -14.01 55.11 4.86
CA ALA A 738 -13.78 55.09 3.43
C ALA A 738 -14.89 55.82 2.65
N ALA A 739 -14.51 56.43 1.52
CA ALA A 739 -15.44 57.20 0.69
C ALA A 739 -16.44 56.31 -0.07
N GLU A 740 -17.66 56.81 -0.28
CA GLU A 740 -18.67 56.11 -1.09
C GLU A 740 -18.21 55.97 -2.54
N SER A 741 -17.48 56.96 -3.06
CA SER A 741 -17.04 57.02 -4.46
C SER A 741 -16.06 55.92 -4.87
N VAL A 742 -15.32 55.36 -3.91
CA VAL A 742 -14.41 54.23 -4.10
C VAL A 742 -15.08 52.88 -3.83
N GLY A 743 -16.31 52.89 -3.30
CA GLY A 743 -17.05 51.70 -2.92
C GLY A 743 -16.93 51.32 -1.44
N PHE A 744 -16.64 52.28 -0.56
CA PHE A 744 -16.56 52.12 0.90
C PHE A 744 -15.40 51.27 1.45
N ALA A 745 -14.39 50.97 0.64
CA ALA A 745 -13.10 50.46 1.07
C ALA A 745 -12.04 50.61 -0.04
N THR A 746 -10.75 50.49 0.31
CA THR A 746 -9.61 50.59 -0.62
C THR A 746 -8.61 49.42 -0.57
N PRO A 747 -9.06 48.15 -0.51
CA PRO A 747 -8.15 47.03 -0.27
C PRO A 747 -7.10 46.86 -1.38
N GLY A 748 -5.85 47.00 -1.00
CA GLY A 748 -4.64 46.83 -1.77
C GLY A 748 -4.09 48.11 -2.42
N TYR A 749 -4.62 49.28 -2.10
CA TYR A 749 -4.16 50.57 -2.66
C TYR A 749 -4.32 51.75 -1.68
N GLU A 750 -3.95 52.95 -2.11
CA GLU A 750 -3.96 54.14 -1.26
C GLU A 750 -5.39 54.49 -0.77
N ASN A 751 -5.53 54.67 0.54
CA ASN A 751 -6.77 55.07 1.21
C ASN A 751 -7.42 56.29 0.55
N SER A 752 -8.73 56.24 0.39
CA SER A 752 -9.53 57.37 -0.12
C SER A 752 -9.48 58.59 0.79
N GLN A 753 -9.23 58.38 2.08
CA GLN A 753 -9.10 59.42 3.10
C GLN A 753 -7.64 59.83 3.36
N TYR A 754 -6.67 59.34 2.57
CA TYR A 754 -5.26 59.72 2.74
C TYR A 754 -5.08 61.22 2.47
N PHE A 755 -4.83 61.98 3.52
CA PHE A 755 -4.67 63.42 3.44
C PHE A 755 -3.73 63.91 4.54
N PRO A 756 -2.40 63.70 4.35
CA PRO A 756 -1.42 64.04 5.37
C PRO A 756 -1.41 65.54 5.66
N GLY A 757 -1.29 65.90 6.93
CA GLY A 757 -1.24 67.30 7.36
C GLY A 757 0.04 67.99 6.89
N THR A 758 -0.05 69.28 6.52
CA THR A 758 1.13 70.10 6.25
C THR A 758 1.66 70.72 7.55
N ILE A 759 2.98 70.87 7.69
CA ILE A 759 3.54 71.60 8.84
C ILE A 759 3.12 73.06 8.74
N ALA A 760 2.37 73.54 9.73
CA ALA A 760 1.91 74.92 9.76
C ALA A 760 3.11 75.90 9.84
N GLU A 761 3.20 76.82 8.87
CA GLU A 761 4.18 77.93 8.89
C GLU A 761 3.82 79.01 9.93
N GLU A 762 2.54 79.06 10.32
CA GLU A 762 1.98 79.91 11.39
C GLU A 762 1.53 79.04 12.58
N MET A 763 1.14 79.67 13.70
CA MET A 763 0.69 78.96 14.92
C MET A 763 -0.45 77.94 14.64
N VAL A 764 -1.37 78.29 13.75
CA VAL A 764 -2.47 77.43 13.27
C VAL A 764 -2.72 77.73 11.79
N SER A 765 -2.84 76.69 10.95
CA SER A 765 -3.29 76.78 9.55
C SER A 765 -4.41 75.77 9.28
N LEU A 766 -5.26 76.08 8.31
CA LEU A 766 -6.41 75.27 7.91
C LEU A 766 -6.22 74.81 6.47
N GLU A 767 -6.42 73.53 6.22
CA GLU A 767 -6.30 72.96 4.88
C GLU A 767 -7.35 71.86 4.66
N PRO A 768 -8.21 71.99 3.64
CA PRO A 768 -8.45 73.19 2.83
C PRO A 768 -9.24 74.27 3.60
N GLU A 769 -9.19 75.55 3.16
CA GLU A 769 -10.02 76.62 3.75
C GLU A 769 -11.52 76.48 3.42
N ILE A 770 -11.84 75.65 2.43
CA ILE A 770 -13.19 75.28 2.00
C ILE A 770 -13.19 73.76 1.85
N PHE A 771 -14.08 73.07 2.54
CA PHE A 771 -14.16 71.60 2.49
C PHE A 771 -15.63 71.15 2.41
N SER A 772 -15.90 70.00 1.78
CA SER A 772 -17.23 69.44 1.52
C SER A 772 -17.37 68.09 2.22
N PRO A 773 -17.99 68.01 3.41
CA PRO A 773 -18.16 66.74 4.12
C PRO A 773 -19.35 65.95 3.56
N ASP A 774 -19.21 65.39 2.38
CA ASP A 774 -20.15 64.47 1.74
C ASP A 774 -19.64 63.03 1.57
N ASN A 775 -18.43 62.74 2.07
CA ASN A 775 -17.77 61.43 2.05
C ASN A 775 -17.57 60.91 0.62
N ASP A 776 -17.27 61.82 -0.32
CA ASP A 776 -17.10 61.53 -1.75
C ASP A 776 -15.62 61.31 -2.15
N GLY A 777 -14.71 61.36 -1.19
CA GLY A 777 -13.26 61.21 -1.36
C GLY A 777 -12.56 62.51 -1.74
N PHE A 778 -13.28 63.65 -1.81
CA PHE A 778 -12.73 64.94 -2.21
C PHE A 778 -13.00 66.03 -1.17
N GLU A 779 -11.94 66.48 -0.50
CA GLU A 779 -12.01 67.56 0.50
C GLU A 779 -13.08 67.30 1.59
N ASP A 780 -13.24 66.04 2.03
CA ASP A 780 -14.25 65.61 3.01
C ASP A 780 -13.98 66.09 4.44
N ILE A 781 -12.71 66.34 4.73
CA ILE A 781 -12.22 66.67 6.06
C ILE A 781 -11.47 67.99 6.06
N LEU A 782 -11.47 68.65 7.22
CA LEU A 782 -10.66 69.83 7.50
C LEU A 782 -9.45 69.44 8.35
N ASN A 783 -8.24 69.61 7.82
CA ASN A 783 -7.02 69.53 8.62
C ASN A 783 -6.72 70.89 9.30
N ILE A 784 -6.51 70.83 10.61
CA ILE A 784 -6.16 71.94 11.49
C ILE A 784 -4.72 71.70 11.94
N ASN A 785 -3.79 72.22 11.16
CA ASN A 785 -2.36 72.08 11.43
C ASN A 785 -1.93 73.14 12.44
N TYR A 786 -1.09 72.78 13.39
CA TYR A 786 -0.57 73.70 14.40
C TYR A 786 0.94 73.55 14.61
N SER A 787 1.57 74.63 15.03
CA SER A 787 3.00 74.69 15.36
C SER A 787 3.22 75.64 16.54
N MET A 788 3.88 75.14 17.57
CA MET A 788 4.18 75.80 18.84
C MET A 788 5.67 76.13 18.90
N ASP A 789 6.03 77.21 19.59
CA ASP A 789 7.43 77.63 19.74
C ASP A 789 8.21 76.84 20.79
N GLN A 790 7.51 76.12 21.67
CA GLN A 790 8.06 75.27 22.72
C GLN A 790 7.06 74.18 23.12
N PRO A 791 7.50 73.06 23.74
CA PRO A 791 6.61 72.03 24.27
C PRO A 791 5.87 72.51 25.53
N GLY A 792 4.78 71.81 25.90
CA GLY A 792 4.07 72.04 27.16
C GLY A 792 2.81 72.91 27.08
N TYR A 793 2.34 73.22 25.87
CA TYR A 793 1.03 73.83 25.65
C TYR A 793 -0.08 72.80 25.84
N VAL A 794 -1.17 73.22 26.49
CA VAL A 794 -2.43 72.50 26.56
C VAL A 794 -3.47 73.26 25.73
N ALA A 795 -4.30 72.58 24.95
CA ALA A 795 -5.20 73.22 24.01
C ALA A 795 -6.68 72.83 24.19
N ASN A 796 -7.53 73.78 23.81
CA ASN A 796 -8.94 73.59 23.54
C ASN A 796 -9.21 74.01 22.09
N VAL A 797 -9.78 73.12 21.30
CA VAL A 797 -10.09 73.39 19.89
C VAL A 797 -11.58 73.21 19.67
N ARG A 798 -12.24 74.32 19.32
CA ARG A 798 -13.71 74.39 19.24
C ARG A 798 -14.12 75.05 17.93
N ILE A 799 -15.19 74.54 17.33
CA ILE A 799 -15.74 75.06 16.07
C ILE A 799 -17.07 75.76 16.34
N PHE A 800 -17.23 76.94 15.75
CA PHE A 800 -18.42 77.77 15.87
C PHE A 800 -19.01 78.09 14.50
N ASP A 801 -20.32 78.29 14.43
CA ASP A 801 -20.94 78.82 13.23
C ASP A 801 -20.76 80.35 13.09
N SER A 802 -21.18 80.90 11.95
CA SER A 802 -21.19 82.36 11.69
C SER A 802 -21.96 83.22 12.69
N LYS A 803 -22.77 82.62 13.58
CA LYS A 803 -23.50 83.31 14.66
C LYS A 803 -22.82 83.14 16.04
N GLY A 804 -21.67 82.47 16.09
CA GLY A 804 -20.93 82.21 17.33
C GLY A 804 -21.51 81.10 18.19
N ARG A 805 -22.38 80.24 17.65
CA ARG A 805 -22.90 79.06 18.36
C ARG A 805 -21.88 77.93 18.26
N LEU A 806 -21.59 77.27 19.37
CA LEU A 806 -20.69 76.10 19.41
C LEU A 806 -21.30 74.97 18.57
N ILE A 807 -20.51 74.40 17.68
CA ILE A 807 -20.89 73.33 16.75
C ILE A 807 -20.26 72.00 17.14
N LYS A 808 -18.96 72.02 17.47
CA LYS A 808 -18.18 70.84 17.82
C LYS A 808 -17.05 71.24 18.77
N VAL A 809 -16.80 70.41 19.77
CA VAL A 809 -15.53 70.43 20.51
C VAL A 809 -14.66 69.32 19.90
N LEU A 810 -13.51 69.68 19.31
CA LEU A 810 -12.59 68.70 18.76
C LEU A 810 -11.70 68.11 19.85
N ILE A 811 -11.10 68.98 20.65
CA ILE A 811 -10.28 68.60 21.80
C ILE A 811 -10.51 69.57 22.95
N GLU A 812 -10.41 69.06 24.18
CA GLU A 812 -10.57 69.83 25.41
C GLU A 812 -9.50 69.44 26.44
N ASN A 813 -8.70 70.42 26.85
CA ASN A 813 -7.57 70.30 27.77
C ASN A 813 -6.50 69.27 27.35
N GLU A 814 -6.16 69.24 26.06
CA GLU A 814 -5.19 68.27 25.52
C GLU A 814 -3.76 68.82 25.50
N LEU A 815 -2.79 68.06 26.00
CA LEU A 815 -1.37 68.40 25.92
C LEU A 815 -0.86 68.24 24.49
N LEU A 816 -0.39 69.33 23.89
CA LEU A 816 0.07 69.35 22.51
C LEU A 816 1.54 68.94 22.35
N ALA A 817 1.83 68.32 21.20
CA ALA A 817 3.18 68.27 20.65
C ALA A 817 3.64 69.65 20.17
N VAL A 818 4.93 69.79 19.80
CA VAL A 818 5.45 71.05 19.22
C VAL A 818 4.76 71.37 17.90
N SER A 819 4.38 70.37 17.12
CA SER A 819 3.54 70.54 15.93
C SER A 819 2.65 69.31 15.78
N GLY A 820 1.51 69.48 15.11
CA GLY A 820 0.59 68.38 14.84
C GLY A 820 -0.63 68.83 14.05
N THR A 821 -1.56 67.92 13.85
CA THR A 821 -2.77 68.13 13.07
C THR A 821 -3.97 67.54 13.79
N PHE A 822 -5.06 68.29 13.85
CA PHE A 822 -6.39 67.77 14.20
C PHE A 822 -7.27 67.77 12.97
N THR A 823 -8.22 66.85 12.92
CA THR A 823 -9.11 66.70 11.77
C THR A 823 -10.55 66.93 12.20
N TRP A 824 -11.37 67.53 11.33
CA TRP A 824 -12.81 67.63 11.50
C TRP A 824 -13.55 67.17 10.25
N ASP A 825 -14.50 66.27 10.44
CA ASP A 825 -15.37 65.68 9.41
C ASP A 825 -16.60 66.54 9.06
N GLY A 826 -16.72 67.75 9.62
CA GLY A 826 -17.89 68.60 9.37
C GLY A 826 -19.17 68.17 10.11
N THR A 827 -19.10 67.27 11.09
CA THR A 827 -20.25 66.91 11.95
C THR A 827 -20.39 67.82 13.16
N THR A 828 -21.62 68.01 13.61
CA THR A 828 -21.90 68.66 14.90
C THR A 828 -21.70 67.68 16.07
N GLU A 829 -21.76 68.19 17.31
CA GLU A 829 -21.79 67.37 18.52
C GLU A 829 -22.88 66.28 18.48
N ASP A 830 -24.07 66.62 17.97
CA ASP A 830 -25.21 65.69 17.82
C ASP A 830 -25.11 64.77 16.57
N ARG A 831 -23.92 64.62 15.97
CA ARG A 831 -23.66 63.87 14.72
C ARG A 831 -24.52 64.29 13.52
N LEU A 832 -24.96 65.55 13.46
CA LEU A 832 -25.66 66.12 12.31
C LEU A 832 -24.66 66.82 11.37
N LYS A 833 -25.04 66.99 10.09
CA LYS A 833 -24.22 67.73 9.14
C LYS A 833 -24.13 69.20 9.57
N ALA A 834 -22.93 69.75 9.67
CA ALA A 834 -22.76 71.18 9.88
C ALA A 834 -23.44 71.96 8.75
N ARG A 835 -23.99 73.14 9.06
CA ARG A 835 -24.71 73.93 8.05
C ARG A 835 -23.73 74.41 6.99
N ILE A 836 -24.15 74.46 5.74
CA ILE A 836 -23.35 75.07 4.68
C ILE A 836 -23.11 76.57 5.00
N GLY A 837 -21.87 77.02 4.83
CA GLY A 837 -21.47 78.42 5.01
C GLY A 837 -20.24 78.63 5.91
N PRO A 838 -19.95 79.88 6.28
CA PRO A 838 -18.74 80.22 7.04
C PRO A 838 -18.83 79.77 8.50
N HIS A 839 -17.73 79.18 8.97
CA HIS A 839 -17.47 78.72 10.32
C HIS A 839 -16.19 79.37 10.86
N ILE A 840 -16.02 79.30 12.18
CA ILE A 840 -14.86 79.84 12.88
C ILE A 840 -14.27 78.73 13.74
N LEU A 841 -13.02 78.39 13.47
CA LEU A 841 -12.19 77.64 14.41
C LEU A 841 -11.74 78.58 15.52
N HIS A 842 -11.90 78.18 16.78
CA HIS A 842 -11.25 78.79 17.92
C HIS A 842 -10.24 77.81 18.51
N PHE A 843 -8.96 78.12 18.32
CA PHE A 843 -7.84 77.35 18.84
C PHE A 843 -7.26 78.11 20.03
N GLU A 844 -7.52 77.64 21.24
CA GLU A 844 -7.06 78.24 22.48
C GLU A 844 -5.98 77.35 23.08
N VAL A 845 -4.81 77.92 23.41
CA VAL A 845 -3.73 77.23 24.10
C VAL A 845 -3.38 77.93 25.39
N PHE A 846 -2.91 77.16 26.36
CA PHE A 846 -2.39 77.68 27.61
C PHE A 846 -1.20 76.86 28.11
N THR A 847 -0.25 77.54 28.72
CA THR A 847 0.94 76.95 29.31
C THR A 847 0.74 76.66 30.80
N GLN A 848 1.61 75.84 31.39
CA GLN A 848 1.51 75.44 32.81
C GLN A 848 1.61 76.61 33.81
N ASP A 849 2.21 77.73 33.41
CA ASP A 849 2.28 78.99 34.17
C ASP A 849 1.04 79.89 33.98
N GLY A 850 0.05 79.43 33.20
CA GLY A 850 -1.27 80.07 33.05
C GLY A 850 -1.35 81.14 31.97
N ALA A 851 -0.33 81.28 31.11
CA ALA A 851 -0.41 82.17 29.95
C ALA A 851 -1.34 81.56 28.91
N VAL A 852 -2.37 82.31 28.49
CA VAL A 852 -3.37 81.88 27.50
C VAL A 852 -3.17 82.66 26.20
N SER A 853 -3.13 81.96 25.07
CA SER A 853 -3.14 82.53 23.73
C SER A 853 -4.26 81.87 22.93
N SER A 854 -4.91 82.60 22.02
CA SER A 854 -5.88 81.97 21.11
C SER A 854 -5.85 82.56 19.72
N VAL A 855 -6.12 81.69 18.75
CA VAL A 855 -6.22 82.00 17.33
C VAL A 855 -7.64 81.69 16.87
N LYS A 856 -8.19 82.57 16.01
CA LYS A 856 -9.44 82.32 15.30
C LYS A 856 -9.17 82.31 13.82
N LYS A 857 -9.54 81.22 13.14
CA LYS A 857 -9.44 81.10 11.67
C LYS A 857 -10.85 80.84 11.13
N ALA A 858 -11.20 81.56 10.06
CA ALA A 858 -12.47 81.35 9.36
C ALA A 858 -12.24 80.37 8.22
N PHE A 859 -13.22 79.51 7.98
CA PHE A 859 -13.23 78.55 6.88
C PHE A 859 -14.68 78.31 6.44
N VAL A 860 -14.90 77.61 5.33
CA VAL A 860 -16.23 77.39 4.76
C VAL A 860 -16.55 75.90 4.68
N VAL A 861 -17.71 75.51 5.20
CA VAL A 861 -18.32 74.20 4.92
C VAL A 861 -19.13 74.35 3.62
N ALA A 862 -18.69 73.68 2.57
CA ALA A 862 -19.37 73.60 1.28
C ALA A 862 -20.35 72.42 1.25
N GLY A 863 -21.15 72.33 0.20
CA GLY A 863 -21.98 71.17 -0.07
C GLY A 863 -22.45 71.18 -1.51
N ASN A 864 -22.46 70.02 -2.14
CA ASN A 864 -23.12 69.82 -3.43
C ASN A 864 -24.64 69.96 -3.26
N PHE A 865 -25.28 70.63 -4.22
CA PHE A 865 -26.74 70.77 -4.31
C PHE A 865 -27.34 69.73 -5.25
#